data_AF-A0A238IVZ7-F1
#
_entry.id   AF-A0A238IVZ7-F1
#
_cell.length_a   1.000
_cell.length_b   1.000
_cell.length_c   1.000
_cell.angle_alpha   90.00
_cell.angle_beta   90.00
_cell.angle_gamma   90.00
#
_symmetry.space_group_name_H-M   'P 1'
#
loop_
_entity.id
_entity.type
_entity.pdbx_description
1 polymer ?
#
loop_
_entity_poly.entity_id
_entity_poly.type
_entity_poly.pdbx_seq_one_letter_code
_entity_poly.pdbx_strand_id
1 'polypeptide(L)'
;MTDELDDLKAAMIAATPRPDAARKAADLALAEENFARLQGSTDEARPMSERGPMARLGQGVKAMLDVMTTRAGLTATTGLVAVGLVMILPVGRDLLAPPVELVEPGTVVVTSDRDGQALEERTVGSALGNESLSDPLQAPSPSMEAEIAEGLDFASDLSVAQRRAEGQALGKVASAPQAERLVIADDVAVVRESDTEVFSNAAPSSLKVTAEEPVSTFSIDVDTASYAIVRSSLTRGMLPPAEAVRVEEIVNYFPYSYPESGGPDPFEPTISVMPSPWNAGTNLVHIGIQGDLPAIGDRPPLNLVFLIDTSGSMQDANKLPLLKQSFRMMLAELRPEDEVSIVTYAGSAGQVLEPTRAAERSVILAALDRLEAGGSTAGQAGLQQAYQVAEGMTGDGEVTRVILATDGDFNVGLSDPEALKGFIAERREGGTYLSVLGFGRGNLDDATMQALAQNGNGTAAYIDTLAEARKVLVDQLTGALFPIANDVKIQVEFNPAEVAEYRLIGYETRALRREDFNNDRVDAGEIGAGHTVTAIYEITPVGSAAVLNGPLRYADENDRGAGGELGYFKLRYKMPGEDVSRLIEQPILPEQDVVSDDAVFSVAMAGFAQLLRGDDYLGAWSWGDAIALATGARGDDAFGYRAEAVTLMRLAESLSR
;
A
#
# COMPACT_ATOMS: atom_id res chain seq x y z
N MET A 1 -50.45 6.39 -31.21
CA MET A 1 -49.06 6.86 -31.18
C MET A 1 -48.17 5.65 -31.39
N THR A 2 -47.89 5.30 -32.66
CA THR A 2 -47.10 4.11 -33.03
C THR A 2 -46.13 4.39 -34.18
N ASP A 3 -45.94 5.65 -34.61
CA ASP A 3 -45.11 6.00 -35.77
C ASP A 3 -43.63 6.22 -35.44
N GLU A 4 -43.30 6.80 -34.27
CA GLU A 4 -41.93 7.26 -33.98
C GLU A 4 -40.91 6.11 -33.86
N LEU A 5 -41.36 4.92 -33.48
CA LEU A 5 -40.49 3.76 -33.26
C LEU A 5 -40.12 3.07 -34.58
N ASP A 6 -41.01 3.12 -35.57
CA ASP A 6 -40.76 2.60 -36.91
C ASP A 6 -39.87 3.54 -37.71
N ASP A 7 -40.03 4.86 -37.55
CA ASP A 7 -39.14 5.88 -38.12
C ASP A 7 -37.71 5.77 -37.56
N LEU A 8 -37.56 5.53 -36.26
CA LEU A 8 -36.25 5.31 -35.64
C LEU A 8 -35.56 4.05 -36.19
N LYS A 9 -36.34 2.99 -36.41
CA LYS A 9 -35.84 1.72 -36.97
C LYS A 9 -35.39 1.89 -38.42
N ALA A 10 -36.15 2.64 -39.22
CA ALA A 10 -35.80 2.96 -40.60
C ALA A 10 -34.52 3.82 -40.66
N ALA A 11 -34.38 4.79 -39.77
CA ALA A 11 -33.18 5.64 -39.68
C ALA A 11 -31.93 4.84 -39.29
N MET A 12 -32.03 3.92 -38.33
CA MET A 12 -30.90 3.04 -37.95
C MET A 12 -30.47 2.14 -39.11
N ILE A 13 -31.42 1.50 -39.81
CA ILE A 13 -31.12 0.62 -40.95
C ILE A 13 -30.47 1.41 -42.10
N ALA A 14 -30.88 2.67 -42.31
CA ALA A 14 -30.26 3.54 -43.31
C ALA A 14 -28.84 4.01 -42.92
N ALA A 15 -28.58 4.19 -41.62
CA ALA A 15 -27.29 4.63 -41.10
C ALA A 15 -26.25 3.50 -40.94
N THR A 16 -26.65 2.23 -41.03
CA THR A 16 -25.69 1.11 -40.91
C THR A 16 -25.07 0.79 -42.27
N PRO A 17 -23.74 0.86 -42.43
CA PRO A 17 -23.10 0.44 -43.67
C PRO A 17 -23.41 -1.03 -43.94
N ARG A 18 -23.93 -1.36 -45.13
CA ARG A 18 -24.21 -2.75 -45.47
C ARG A 18 -22.90 -3.55 -45.49
N PRO A 19 -22.89 -4.80 -45.01
CA PRO A 19 -21.69 -5.64 -45.03
C PRO A 19 -21.13 -5.74 -46.45
N ASP A 20 -19.94 -5.19 -46.66
CA ASP A 20 -19.22 -5.26 -47.93
C ASP A 20 -18.38 -6.54 -47.94
N ALA A 21 -18.94 -7.57 -48.58
CA ALA A 21 -18.29 -8.88 -48.68
C ALA A 21 -16.92 -8.80 -49.37
N ALA A 22 -16.70 -7.85 -50.28
CA ALA A 22 -15.42 -7.66 -50.94
C ALA A 22 -14.39 -7.06 -49.98
N ARG A 23 -14.80 -6.10 -49.13
CA ARG A 23 -13.94 -5.51 -48.11
C ARG A 23 -13.55 -6.53 -47.04
N LYS A 24 -14.52 -7.34 -46.57
CA LYS A 24 -14.25 -8.45 -45.64
C LYS A 24 -13.26 -9.47 -46.22
N ALA A 25 -13.37 -9.80 -47.52
CA ALA A 25 -12.43 -10.70 -48.17
C ALA A 25 -11.03 -10.09 -48.32
N ALA A 26 -10.93 -8.78 -48.60
CA ALA A 26 -9.66 -8.07 -48.67
C ALA A 26 -8.96 -8.00 -47.31
N ASP A 27 -9.72 -7.75 -46.23
CA ASP A 27 -9.19 -7.70 -44.87
C ASP A 27 -8.71 -9.08 -44.40
N LEU A 28 -9.43 -10.15 -44.76
CA LEU A 28 -8.99 -11.53 -44.48
C LEU A 28 -7.70 -11.88 -45.23
N ALA A 29 -7.62 -11.53 -46.52
CA ALA A 29 -6.42 -11.78 -47.33
C ALA A 29 -5.21 -11.02 -46.77
N LEU A 30 -5.39 -9.78 -46.32
CA LEU A 30 -4.34 -8.99 -45.68
C LEU A 30 -3.92 -9.59 -44.33
N ALA A 31 -4.87 -10.12 -43.56
CA ALA A 31 -4.58 -10.81 -42.30
C ALA A 31 -3.80 -12.11 -42.52
N GLU A 32 -4.16 -12.91 -43.54
CA GLU A 32 -3.43 -14.12 -43.93
C GLU A 32 -2.02 -13.80 -44.44
N GLU A 33 -1.85 -12.72 -45.23
CA GLU A 33 -0.54 -12.25 -45.68
C GLU A 33 0.34 -11.79 -44.51
N ASN A 34 -0.24 -11.05 -43.55
CA ASN A 34 0.45 -10.64 -42.33
C ASN A 34 0.86 -11.83 -41.47
N PHE A 35 -0.02 -12.82 -41.33
CA PHE A 35 0.26 -14.05 -40.59
C PHE A 35 1.35 -14.88 -41.26
N ALA A 36 1.30 -15.06 -42.58
CA ALA A 36 2.32 -15.78 -43.35
C ALA A 36 3.69 -15.08 -43.28
N ARG A 37 3.71 -13.74 -43.30
CA ARG A 37 4.93 -12.93 -43.14
C ARG A 37 5.55 -13.09 -41.75
N LEU A 38 4.74 -13.31 -40.71
CA LEU A 38 5.21 -13.55 -39.35
C LEU A 38 5.65 -15.01 -39.11
N GLN A 39 5.06 -15.98 -39.83
CA GLN A 39 5.51 -17.38 -39.79
C GLN A 39 6.73 -17.67 -40.67
N GLY A 40 7.06 -16.80 -41.63
CA GLY A 40 8.20 -16.95 -42.54
C GLY A 40 9.58 -16.57 -41.98
N SER A 41 9.70 -16.22 -40.70
CA SER A 41 10.99 -15.93 -40.04
C SER A 41 11.52 -17.14 -39.26
N THR A 42 11.64 -18.29 -39.94
CA THR A 42 12.54 -19.36 -39.52
C THR A 42 13.68 -19.43 -40.51
N ASP A 43 14.74 -18.65 -40.29
CA ASP A 43 15.97 -18.83 -41.03
C ASP A 43 16.60 -20.15 -40.58
N GLU A 44 16.66 -21.10 -41.52
CA GLU A 44 17.28 -22.41 -41.37
C GLU A 44 18.73 -22.31 -40.86
N ALA A 45 19.08 -23.27 -40.00
CA ALA A 45 20.44 -23.49 -39.53
C ALA A 45 21.43 -23.62 -40.71
N ARG A 46 22.29 -22.61 -40.91
CA ARG A 46 23.48 -22.75 -41.76
C ARG A 46 24.57 -23.51 -41.02
N PRO A 47 25.14 -24.59 -41.59
CA PRO A 47 26.37 -25.16 -41.10
C PRO A 47 27.55 -24.37 -41.67
N MET A 48 28.55 -24.03 -40.85
CA MET A 48 29.97 -23.94 -41.24
C MET A 48 30.80 -23.55 -40.01
N SER A 49 31.65 -24.47 -39.54
CA SER A 49 33.05 -24.63 -39.95
C SER A 49 33.97 -23.56 -39.35
N GLU A 50 34.98 -24.06 -38.66
CA GLU A 50 36.00 -23.31 -37.94
C GLU A 50 36.71 -22.27 -38.84
N ARG A 51 36.74 -21.00 -38.42
CA ARG A 51 37.78 -20.00 -38.76
C ARG A 51 37.68 -18.77 -37.84
N GLY A 52 38.83 -18.33 -37.34
CA GLY A 52 38.98 -17.43 -36.19
C GLY A 52 38.67 -15.92 -36.37
N PRO A 53 38.68 -15.16 -35.26
CA PRO A 53 37.91 -13.91 -35.09
C PRO A 53 38.49 -12.63 -35.70
N MET A 54 39.71 -12.63 -36.25
CA MET A 54 40.36 -11.38 -36.70
C MET A 54 39.95 -10.89 -38.11
N ALA A 55 39.19 -11.67 -38.89
CA ALA A 55 38.83 -11.30 -40.26
C ALA A 55 37.49 -10.53 -40.39
N ARG A 56 36.65 -10.48 -39.33
CA ARG A 56 35.30 -9.88 -39.39
C ARG A 56 35.26 -8.37 -39.17
N LEU A 57 36.28 -7.76 -38.55
CA LEU A 57 36.25 -6.33 -38.23
C LEU A 57 36.42 -5.43 -39.47
N GLY A 58 37.23 -5.87 -40.45
CA GLY A 58 37.58 -5.04 -41.61
C GLY A 58 36.47 -4.90 -42.67
N GLN A 59 35.58 -5.89 -42.78
CA GLN A 59 34.49 -5.86 -43.78
C GLN A 59 33.25 -5.10 -43.28
N GLY A 60 32.95 -5.15 -41.98
CA GLY A 60 31.82 -4.41 -41.39
C GLY A 60 31.99 -2.90 -41.46
N VAL A 61 33.21 -2.40 -41.21
CA VAL A 61 33.53 -0.96 -41.26
C VAL A 61 33.44 -0.41 -42.68
N LYS A 62 33.79 -1.22 -43.69
CA LYS A 62 33.73 -0.80 -45.10
C LYS A 62 32.30 -0.75 -45.63
N ALA A 63 31.44 -1.71 -45.23
CA ALA A 63 30.02 -1.70 -45.57
C ALA A 63 29.24 -0.58 -44.86
N MET A 64 29.67 -0.16 -43.66
CA MET A 64 29.09 0.96 -42.93
C MET A 64 29.41 2.32 -43.56
N LEU A 65 30.61 2.47 -44.16
CA LEU A 65 31.04 3.70 -44.83
C LEU A 65 30.38 3.92 -46.20
N ASP A 66 29.97 2.86 -46.89
CA ASP A 66 29.32 2.96 -48.22
C ASP A 66 27.81 3.32 -48.14
N VAL A 67 27.19 3.29 -46.95
CA VAL A 67 25.75 3.56 -46.76
C VAL A 67 25.47 4.99 -46.27
N MET A 68 26.48 5.75 -45.83
CA MET A 68 26.31 7.13 -45.36
C MET A 68 26.61 8.17 -46.43
N THR A 69 25.72 8.29 -47.42
CA THR A 69 25.66 9.47 -48.28
C THR A 69 24.28 10.11 -48.18
N THR A 70 24.08 11.02 -47.23
CA THR A 70 23.14 12.15 -47.34
C THR A 70 23.32 13.12 -46.16
N ARG A 71 23.10 14.41 -46.42
CA ARG A 71 23.49 15.58 -45.62
C ARG A 71 22.69 15.79 -44.31
N ALA A 72 22.39 14.74 -43.54
CA ALA A 72 21.71 14.88 -42.25
C ALA A 72 22.39 14.17 -41.06
N GLY A 73 23.55 13.54 -41.26
CA GLY A 73 24.28 12.80 -40.20
C GLY A 73 25.57 13.47 -39.76
N LEU A 74 25.53 14.72 -39.28
CA LEU A 74 26.74 15.43 -38.82
C LEU A 74 26.46 16.30 -37.59
N THR A 75 26.00 15.67 -36.50
CA THR A 75 25.90 16.25 -35.15
C THR A 75 26.20 15.24 -34.04
N ALA A 76 27.00 14.21 -34.30
CA ALA A 76 27.41 13.24 -33.27
C ALA A 76 28.85 12.74 -33.47
N THR A 77 29.85 13.61 -33.39
CA THR A 77 31.27 13.20 -33.38
C THR A 77 32.16 13.98 -32.41
N THR A 78 31.60 14.46 -31.29
CA THR A 78 32.42 15.07 -30.21
C THR A 78 32.81 14.07 -29.10
N GLY A 79 32.19 12.89 -29.03
CA GLY A 79 32.46 11.90 -27.96
C GLY A 79 33.64 10.95 -28.21
N LEU A 80 34.00 10.69 -29.47
CA LEU A 80 34.97 9.64 -29.83
C LEU A 80 36.42 10.12 -29.97
N VAL A 81 36.67 11.45 -29.88
CA VAL A 81 38.03 12.01 -29.92
C VAL A 81 38.63 12.16 -28.52
N ALA A 82 37.82 12.15 -27.45
CA ALA A 82 38.30 12.30 -26.07
C ALA A 82 39.00 11.04 -25.53
N VAL A 83 38.64 9.84 -25.98
CA VAL A 83 39.25 8.57 -25.52
C VAL A 83 40.61 8.32 -26.19
N GLY A 84 40.86 8.89 -27.38
CA GLY A 84 42.13 8.74 -28.09
C GLY A 84 43.26 9.64 -27.59
N LEU A 85 42.94 10.75 -26.91
CA LEU A 85 43.95 11.75 -26.53
C LEU A 85 44.59 11.51 -25.14
N VAL A 86 43.97 10.70 -24.28
CA VAL A 86 44.47 10.38 -22.93
C VAL A 86 45.64 9.37 -22.96
N MET A 87 45.76 8.59 -24.03
CA MET A 87 46.79 7.55 -24.18
C MET A 87 48.15 8.07 -24.67
N ILE A 88 48.27 9.35 -25.03
CA ILE A 88 49.48 9.93 -25.67
C ILE A 88 50.19 10.96 -24.78
N LEU A 89 49.63 11.33 -23.61
CA LEU A 89 50.28 12.25 -22.68
C LEU A 89 51.08 11.50 -21.58
N PRO A 90 52.29 11.96 -21.22
CA PRO A 90 53.19 11.26 -20.30
C PRO A 90 52.73 11.25 -18.84
N VAL A 91 51.52 11.75 -18.54
CA VAL A 91 50.92 11.79 -17.19
C VAL A 91 49.98 10.60 -16.93
N GLY A 92 49.57 9.84 -17.95
CA GLY A 92 48.66 8.70 -17.82
C GLY A 92 49.32 7.35 -17.47
N ARG A 93 50.66 7.31 -17.35
CA ARG A 93 51.41 6.04 -17.16
C ARG A 93 51.54 5.59 -15.70
N ASP A 94 51.22 6.44 -14.73
CA ASP A 94 51.35 6.14 -13.30
C ASP A 94 50.05 5.60 -12.64
N LEU A 95 48.97 5.43 -13.42
CA LEU A 95 47.68 4.92 -12.92
C LEU A 95 47.50 3.39 -13.06
N LEU A 96 48.52 2.67 -13.55
CA LEU A 96 48.47 1.20 -13.76
C LEU A 96 49.72 0.49 -13.22
N ALA A 97 50.19 0.87 -12.02
CA ALA A 97 51.20 0.11 -11.29
C ALA A 97 50.53 -0.89 -10.33
N PRO A 98 51.03 -2.15 -10.21
CA PRO A 98 50.53 -3.10 -9.23
C PRO A 98 50.94 -2.68 -7.81
N PRO A 99 50.19 -3.08 -6.76
CA PRO A 99 50.51 -2.69 -5.40
C PRO A 99 51.83 -3.31 -4.90
N VAL A 100 52.55 -2.52 -4.11
CA VAL A 100 53.83 -2.80 -3.45
C VAL A 100 53.63 -3.81 -2.30
N GLU A 101 54.53 -4.79 -2.19
CA GLU A 101 54.68 -5.71 -1.05
C GLU A 101 54.97 -4.96 0.26
N LEU A 102 54.19 -5.26 1.31
CA LEU A 102 54.53 -4.86 2.68
C LEU A 102 55.34 -5.97 3.36
N VAL A 103 56.53 -5.58 3.82
CA VAL A 103 57.51 -6.38 4.56
C VAL A 103 57.08 -6.54 6.04
N GLU A 104 57.22 -7.76 6.58
CA GLU A 104 57.02 -8.09 8.00
C GLU A 104 57.96 -7.33 8.96
N PRO A 105 57.55 -7.11 10.23
CA PRO A 105 58.49 -7.07 11.33
C PRO A 105 58.43 -8.35 12.18
N GLY A 106 59.59 -8.98 12.30
CA GLY A 106 59.81 -10.18 13.10
C GLY A 106 59.71 -9.99 14.63
N THR A 107 59.23 -11.06 15.23
CA THR A 107 59.49 -11.68 16.53
C THR A 107 60.44 -11.00 17.54
N VAL A 108 59.93 -10.81 18.76
CA VAL A 108 60.72 -10.96 20.01
C VAL A 108 60.06 -12.04 20.87
N VAL A 109 60.88 -13.01 21.27
CA VAL A 109 60.60 -14.19 22.09
C VAL A 109 60.73 -13.85 23.58
N VAL A 110 59.81 -14.32 24.43
CA VAL A 110 60.12 -14.89 25.75
C VAL A 110 59.14 -16.05 26.09
N THR A 111 59.71 -17.24 26.14
CA THR A 111 59.43 -18.49 26.91
C THR A 111 58.47 -18.39 28.12
N SER A 112 57.81 -19.44 28.66
CA SER A 112 57.62 -20.88 28.44
C SER A 112 56.73 -21.38 29.59
N ASP A 113 56.29 -22.64 29.51
CA ASP A 113 55.74 -23.52 30.57
C ASP A 113 54.21 -23.48 30.77
N ARG A 114 53.50 -24.58 31.00
CA ARG A 114 53.65 -26.03 30.75
C ARG A 114 52.32 -26.63 31.27
N ASP A 115 51.98 -27.81 30.75
CA ASP A 115 51.02 -28.79 31.30
C ASP A 115 49.53 -28.38 31.24
N GLY A 116 48.60 -29.12 30.65
CA GLY A 116 48.51 -30.56 30.44
C GLY A 116 47.53 -31.15 31.45
N GLN A 117 46.27 -31.41 31.04
CA GLN A 117 45.56 -32.68 31.19
C GLN A 117 44.04 -32.56 30.90
N ALA A 118 43.53 -33.66 30.36
CA ALA A 118 42.18 -33.90 29.88
C ALA A 118 41.31 -34.63 30.92
N LEU A 119 40.05 -34.89 30.53
CA LEU A 119 39.02 -35.78 31.11
C LEU A 119 38.21 -35.12 32.24
N GLU A 120 36.89 -35.26 32.37
CA GLU A 120 35.99 -36.35 31.99
C GLU A 120 34.51 -35.89 32.04
N GLU A 121 33.63 -36.58 31.30
CA GLU A 121 32.16 -36.50 31.37
C GLU A 121 31.60 -36.96 32.73
N ARG A 122 30.46 -36.38 33.17
CA ARG A 122 29.34 -37.18 33.70
C ARG A 122 28.01 -36.44 33.80
N THR A 123 27.00 -37.20 33.41
CA THR A 123 25.58 -36.93 33.22
C THR A 123 24.74 -37.02 34.51
N VAL A 124 23.45 -36.65 34.39
CA VAL A 124 22.26 -36.96 35.21
C VAL A 124 22.05 -36.04 36.43
N GLY A 125 20.91 -35.44 36.72
CA GLY A 125 19.54 -35.48 36.19
C GLY A 125 18.53 -35.15 37.33
N SER A 126 17.27 -34.87 36.95
CA SER A 126 16.04 -34.96 37.76
C SER A 126 15.64 -33.80 38.72
N ALA A 127 14.71 -32.99 38.22
CA ALA A 127 13.28 -32.89 38.63
C ALA A 127 12.82 -32.30 39.99
N LEU A 128 11.66 -31.63 39.85
CA LEU A 128 10.55 -31.37 40.78
C LEU A 128 10.61 -30.13 41.69
N GLY A 129 9.51 -29.37 41.65
CA GLY A 129 8.97 -28.72 42.85
C GLY A 129 8.31 -27.36 42.64
N ASN A 130 6.99 -27.37 42.49
CA ASN A 130 6.09 -26.24 42.80
C ASN A 130 6.43 -25.59 44.15
N GLU A 131 6.24 -24.27 44.28
CA GLU A 131 5.18 -23.72 45.14
C GLU A 131 5.08 -22.18 45.04
N SER A 132 3.83 -21.73 45.12
CA SER A 132 3.31 -20.36 45.10
C SER A 132 3.44 -19.69 46.47
N LEU A 133 3.76 -18.38 46.53
CA LEU A 133 3.39 -17.47 47.63
C LEU A 133 3.30 -15.99 47.16
N SER A 134 2.06 -15.55 46.90
CA SER A 134 1.39 -14.34 47.41
C SER A 134 2.16 -13.04 47.77
N ASP A 135 1.79 -11.98 47.03
CA ASP A 135 1.33 -10.63 47.46
C ASP A 135 2.32 -9.54 47.98
N PRO A 136 1.95 -8.23 47.95
CA PRO A 136 2.65 -7.23 47.14
C PRO A 136 3.27 -6.09 47.97
N LEU A 137 4.28 -5.40 47.41
CA LEU A 137 4.90 -4.24 48.05
C LEU A 137 4.38 -2.92 47.45
N GLN A 138 3.75 -2.18 48.36
CA GLN A 138 3.14 -0.87 48.23
C GLN A 138 4.19 0.25 48.21
N ALA A 139 3.92 1.30 47.43
CA ALA A 139 4.70 2.53 47.33
C ALA A 139 4.70 3.35 48.64
N PRO A 140 5.69 4.25 48.84
CA PRO A 140 5.54 5.39 49.74
C PRO A 140 5.55 6.73 49.00
N SER A 141 4.51 7.52 49.22
CA SER A 141 4.57 8.99 49.18
C SER A 141 5.16 9.51 50.50
N PRO A 142 5.69 10.74 50.54
CA PRO A 142 5.16 11.66 51.54
C PRO A 142 4.91 13.08 51.02
N SER A 143 3.82 13.65 51.51
CA SER A 143 3.44 15.05 51.49
C SER A 143 4.10 15.83 52.64
N MET A 144 4.41 17.12 52.42
CA MET A 144 4.31 18.16 53.45
C MET A 144 4.22 19.55 52.80
N GLU A 145 3.15 20.27 53.13
CA GLU A 145 2.91 21.69 52.83
C GLU A 145 3.56 22.59 53.89
N ALA A 146 4.10 23.75 53.48
CA ALA A 146 3.75 25.10 53.96
C ALA A 146 4.76 26.18 53.48
N GLU A 147 4.29 27.05 52.55
CA GLU A 147 4.25 28.54 52.63
C GLU A 147 5.49 29.34 53.14
N ILE A 148 6.02 30.45 52.56
CA ILE A 148 5.48 31.66 51.89
C ILE A 148 6.62 32.40 51.10
N ALA A 149 6.22 33.19 50.08
CA ALA A 149 6.73 34.52 49.63
C ALA A 149 7.45 34.67 48.26
N GLU A 150 6.68 35.31 47.36
CA GLU A 150 7.00 36.40 46.40
C GLU A 150 8.00 36.20 45.24
N GLY A 151 7.42 36.25 44.04
CA GLY A 151 7.75 37.25 43.02
C GLY A 151 8.75 36.83 41.94
N LEU A 152 8.28 36.69 40.70
CA LEU A 152 8.69 37.51 39.55
C LEU A 152 8.09 36.97 38.23
N ASP A 153 7.35 37.85 37.58
CA ASP A 153 6.76 37.75 36.25
C ASP A 153 7.77 38.26 35.20
N PHE A 154 7.90 37.59 34.06
CA PHE A 154 8.56 38.15 32.86
C PHE A 154 7.98 37.52 31.59
N ALA A 155 6.94 38.17 31.08
CA ALA A 155 6.68 38.27 29.65
C ALA A 155 7.53 39.41 29.05
N SER A 156 8.06 39.23 27.84
CA SER A 156 8.57 40.36 27.05
C SER A 156 8.18 40.23 25.58
N ASP A 157 7.30 41.15 25.20
CA ASP A 157 6.92 41.57 23.86
C ASP A 157 8.11 41.95 22.96
N LEU A 158 7.97 41.72 21.66
CA LEU A 158 8.65 42.48 20.62
C LEU A 158 7.62 43.07 19.65
N SER A 159 7.45 44.38 19.73
CA SER A 159 6.66 45.18 18.79
C SER A 159 7.55 46.16 18.00
N VAL A 160 7.04 46.47 16.82
CA VAL A 160 7.58 47.23 15.68
C VAL A 160 7.94 48.68 16.03
N ALA A 161 9.02 49.21 15.46
CA ALA A 161 9.18 50.65 15.29
C ALA A 161 9.90 51.04 13.98
N GLN A 162 9.13 51.69 13.09
CA GLN A 162 9.56 52.45 11.92
C GLN A 162 10.41 53.67 12.33
N ARG A 163 11.39 54.05 11.51
CA ARG A 163 11.86 55.44 11.42
C ARG A 163 12.08 55.86 9.96
N ARG A 164 11.40 56.95 9.58
CA ARG A 164 11.67 57.82 8.44
C ARG A 164 12.77 58.83 8.80
N ALA A 165 13.58 59.22 7.81
CA ALA A 165 14.29 60.50 7.79
C ALA A 165 14.41 61.00 6.34
N GLU A 166 13.88 62.20 6.08
CA GLU A 166 14.20 63.12 4.96
C GLU A 166 15.45 63.95 5.38
N GLY A 167 16.33 64.53 4.54
CA GLY A 167 16.47 64.66 3.10
C GLY A 167 17.72 65.52 2.74
N GLN A 168 17.83 65.86 1.44
CA GLN A 168 18.65 66.88 0.75
C GLN A 168 19.91 66.49 -0.06
N ALA A 169 19.95 67.12 -1.24
CA ALA A 169 20.68 66.84 -2.47
C ALA A 169 22.12 67.37 -2.55
N LEU A 170 22.94 66.77 -3.44
CA LEU A 170 23.65 67.42 -4.56
C LEU A 170 24.61 66.45 -5.27
N GLY A 171 24.63 66.46 -6.61
CA GLY A 171 25.80 66.03 -7.40
C GLY A 171 25.54 65.02 -8.53
N LYS A 172 25.33 65.53 -9.75
CA LYS A 172 25.49 64.76 -11.00
C LYS A 172 26.97 64.40 -11.20
N VAL A 173 27.29 63.12 -11.42
CA VAL A 173 28.44 62.71 -12.24
C VAL A 173 28.06 61.47 -13.04
N ALA A 174 28.33 61.53 -14.34
CA ALA A 174 28.08 60.50 -15.32
C ALA A 174 29.20 59.43 -15.35
N SER A 175 28.77 58.17 -15.48
CA SER A 175 29.36 57.05 -16.23
C SER A 175 30.88 56.77 -16.19
N ALA A 176 31.25 55.60 -15.67
CA ALA A 176 32.26 54.70 -16.26
C ALA A 176 31.96 53.24 -15.82
N PRO A 177 32.22 52.21 -16.66
CA PRO A 177 31.67 50.87 -16.50
C PRO A 177 32.56 49.98 -15.63
N GLN A 178 31.97 49.15 -14.77
CA GLN A 178 32.70 48.07 -14.10
C GLN A 178 31.91 46.76 -14.16
N ALA A 179 32.46 45.86 -14.98
CA ALA A 179 32.47 44.41 -14.92
C ALA A 179 31.29 43.70 -14.22
N GLU A 180 30.46 43.07 -15.03
CA GLU A 180 29.59 41.97 -14.64
C GLU A 180 30.39 40.88 -13.92
N ARG A 181 30.18 40.75 -12.60
CA ARG A 181 30.39 39.47 -11.92
C ARG A 181 29.17 38.62 -12.21
N LEU A 182 29.35 37.64 -13.09
CA LEU A 182 28.42 36.54 -13.30
C LEU A 182 28.32 35.76 -11.98
N VAL A 183 27.29 36.03 -11.18
CA VAL A 183 26.84 35.09 -10.16
C VAL A 183 26.01 34.05 -10.92
N ILE A 184 26.64 32.92 -11.23
CA ILE A 184 25.88 31.72 -11.60
C ILE A 184 25.20 31.29 -10.30
N ALA A 185 23.96 31.75 -10.11
CA ALA A 185 23.05 31.08 -9.20
C ALA A 185 22.79 29.71 -9.83
N ASP A 186 23.25 28.67 -9.14
CA ASP A 186 22.89 27.30 -9.44
C ASP A 186 21.39 27.20 -9.13
N ASP A 187 20.58 27.49 -10.15
CA ASP A 187 19.13 27.33 -10.10
C ASP A 187 18.93 25.81 -10.12
N VAL A 188 18.94 25.20 -8.93
CA VAL A 188 18.45 23.84 -8.73
C VAL A 188 16.96 23.91 -9.06
N ALA A 189 16.65 23.76 -10.35
CA ALA A 189 15.32 23.50 -10.81
C ALA A 189 14.89 22.19 -10.15
N VAL A 190 14.20 22.29 -9.02
CA VAL A 190 13.38 21.20 -8.51
C VAL A 190 12.35 20.97 -9.60
N VAL A 191 12.63 20.01 -10.47
CA VAL A 191 11.66 19.47 -11.40
C VAL A 191 10.54 18.95 -10.51
N ARG A 192 9.46 19.71 -10.40
CA ARG A 192 8.21 19.19 -9.85
C ARG A 192 7.82 18.06 -10.78
N GLU A 193 7.96 16.82 -10.32
CA GLU A 193 7.29 15.70 -10.97
C GLU A 193 5.81 16.09 -11.14
N SER A 194 5.32 15.99 -12.37
CA SER A 194 3.92 16.21 -12.68
C SER A 194 3.12 15.11 -11.97
N ASP A 195 2.23 15.50 -11.08
CA ASP A 195 1.31 14.60 -10.38
C ASP A 195 0.36 13.96 -11.41
N THR A 196 0.48 12.64 -11.60
CA THR A 196 -0.36 11.84 -12.48
C THR A 196 -1.16 10.78 -11.70
N GLU A 197 -1.29 10.93 -10.38
CA GLU A 197 -2.07 9.99 -9.56
C GLU A 197 -3.55 10.03 -9.97
N VAL A 198 -4.18 8.86 -10.09
CA VAL A 198 -5.60 8.69 -10.47
C VAL A 198 -6.34 8.04 -9.32
N PHE A 199 -7.38 8.71 -8.81
CA PHE A 199 -8.18 8.22 -7.69
C PHE A 199 -9.56 7.75 -8.17
N SER A 200 -9.90 6.49 -7.88
CA SER A 200 -11.19 5.89 -8.20
C SER A 200 -12.21 6.12 -7.07
N ASN A 201 -12.92 7.26 -7.06
CA ASN A 201 -13.88 7.54 -6.00
C ASN A 201 -15.34 7.36 -6.40
N ALA A 202 -16.14 6.97 -5.41
CA ALA A 202 -17.58 7.12 -5.43
C ALA A 202 -17.98 8.40 -4.67
N ALA A 203 -19.17 8.93 -4.96
CA ALA A 203 -19.72 10.04 -4.18
C ALA A 203 -19.93 9.61 -2.72
N PRO A 204 -19.73 10.51 -1.73
CA PRO A 204 -19.93 10.20 -0.31
C PRO A 204 -21.30 9.56 -0.04
N SER A 205 -21.34 8.61 0.89
CA SER A 205 -22.56 7.88 1.24
C SER A 205 -23.66 8.86 1.67
N SER A 206 -24.77 8.86 0.94
CA SER A 206 -25.92 9.71 1.24
C SER A 206 -26.65 9.20 2.47
N LEU A 207 -27.18 10.11 3.28
CA LEU A 207 -28.13 9.78 4.34
C LEU A 207 -29.33 9.00 3.78
N LYS A 208 -29.62 7.84 4.38
CA LYS A 208 -30.71 6.94 4.00
C LYS A 208 -31.86 7.06 5.00
N VAL A 209 -33.10 7.05 4.50
CA VAL A 209 -34.31 6.96 5.33
C VAL A 209 -34.61 5.49 5.57
N THR A 210 -34.61 5.05 6.83
CA THR A 210 -34.74 3.63 7.20
C THR A 210 -36.04 3.01 6.73
N ALA A 211 -37.14 3.78 6.75
CA ALA A 211 -38.45 3.29 6.31
C ALA A 211 -38.50 2.97 4.80
N GLU A 212 -37.59 3.54 4.00
CA GLU A 212 -37.52 3.33 2.55
C GLU A 212 -36.46 2.28 2.21
N GLU A 213 -35.26 2.42 2.80
CA GLU A 213 -34.12 1.56 2.54
C GLU A 213 -33.51 1.05 3.87
N PRO A 214 -34.12 0.09 4.57
CA PRO A 214 -33.67 -0.31 5.92
C PRO A 214 -32.36 -1.12 5.93
N VAL A 215 -31.89 -1.59 4.78
CA VAL A 215 -30.77 -2.54 4.69
C VAL A 215 -29.58 -1.94 3.97
N SER A 216 -28.42 -2.00 4.62
CA SER A 216 -27.11 -1.69 4.07
C SER A 216 -26.32 -2.98 3.88
N THR A 217 -25.66 -3.17 2.72
CA THR A 217 -24.82 -4.34 2.44
C THR A 217 -23.50 -3.89 1.85
N PHE A 218 -22.38 -4.42 2.33
CA PHE A 218 -21.04 -4.07 1.86
C PHE A 218 -20.06 -5.23 2.02
N SER A 219 -18.98 -5.19 1.24
CA SER A 219 -17.86 -6.13 1.34
C SER A 219 -16.90 -5.72 2.45
N ILE A 220 -16.24 -6.70 3.08
CA ILE A 220 -15.25 -6.42 4.12
C ILE A 220 -13.87 -6.04 3.56
N ASP A 221 -13.66 -6.28 2.26
CA ASP A 221 -12.46 -5.84 1.55
C ASP A 221 -12.23 -4.35 1.83
N VAL A 222 -11.10 -4.00 2.45
CA VAL A 222 -10.68 -2.62 2.72
C VAL A 222 -9.17 -2.52 2.51
N ASP A 223 -8.76 -1.63 1.63
CA ASP A 223 -7.36 -1.28 1.42
C ASP A 223 -6.90 -0.25 2.46
N THR A 224 -5.60 0.05 2.53
CA THR A 224 -5.06 1.05 3.47
C THR A 224 -4.18 2.11 2.79
N ALA A 225 -4.22 2.14 1.45
CA ALA A 225 -3.36 2.98 0.63
C ALA A 225 -3.64 4.48 0.83
N SER A 226 -4.91 4.86 0.97
CA SER A 226 -5.34 6.25 1.15
C SER A 226 -4.65 6.92 2.35
N TYR A 227 -4.49 6.22 3.48
CA TYR A 227 -3.82 6.80 4.65
C TYR A 227 -2.36 7.12 4.36
N ALA A 228 -1.66 6.28 3.61
CA ALA A 228 -0.28 6.54 3.24
C ALA A 228 -0.18 7.79 2.35
N ILE A 229 -1.12 7.99 1.42
CA ILE A 229 -1.20 9.21 0.59
C ILE A 229 -1.47 10.45 1.45
N VAL A 230 -2.38 10.36 2.42
CA VAL A 230 -2.68 11.42 3.40
C VAL A 230 -1.45 11.77 4.23
N ARG A 231 -0.85 10.79 4.91
CA ARG A 231 0.36 10.97 5.73
C ARG A 231 1.44 11.65 4.93
N SER A 232 1.67 11.13 3.73
CA SER A 232 2.78 11.56 2.93
C SER A 232 2.50 12.98 2.39
N SER A 233 1.26 13.33 2.00
CA SER A 233 0.91 14.71 1.61
C SER A 233 1.13 15.70 2.75
N LEU A 234 0.62 15.36 3.94
CA LEU A 234 0.76 16.20 5.14
C LEU A 234 2.23 16.40 5.51
N THR A 235 3.05 15.35 5.52
CA THR A 235 4.49 15.46 5.84
C THR A 235 5.28 16.33 4.84
N ARG A 236 4.80 16.49 3.60
CA ARG A 236 5.34 17.46 2.62
C ARG A 236 4.84 18.90 2.83
N GLY A 237 4.02 19.14 3.85
CA GLY A 237 3.45 20.45 4.15
C GLY A 237 2.33 20.84 3.19
N MET A 238 1.56 19.87 2.67
CA MET A 238 0.41 20.12 1.80
C MET A 238 -0.81 19.32 2.28
N LEU A 239 -2.01 19.86 2.12
CA LEU A 239 -3.23 19.07 2.31
C LEU A 239 -3.35 18.05 1.17
N PRO A 240 -3.79 16.82 1.45
CA PRO A 240 -4.10 15.86 0.41
C PRO A 240 -5.28 16.36 -0.44
N PRO A 241 -5.35 15.99 -1.72
CA PRO A 241 -6.56 16.20 -2.50
C PRO A 241 -7.71 15.41 -1.85
N ALA A 242 -8.93 15.98 -1.82
CA ALA A 242 -10.08 15.35 -1.15
C ALA A 242 -10.42 13.98 -1.76
N GLU A 243 -10.19 13.84 -3.06
CA GLU A 243 -10.29 12.60 -3.80
C GLU A 243 -9.27 11.51 -3.37
N ALA A 244 -8.16 11.85 -2.72
CA ALA A 244 -7.27 10.81 -2.19
C ALA A 244 -7.74 10.24 -0.85
N VAL A 245 -8.79 10.80 -0.24
CA VAL A 245 -9.22 10.51 1.13
C VAL A 245 -10.39 9.52 1.12
N ARG A 246 -10.10 8.25 1.45
CA ARG A 246 -11.09 7.19 1.65
C ARG A 246 -11.21 6.93 3.15
N VAL A 247 -12.41 7.16 3.68
CA VAL A 247 -12.62 7.19 5.15
C VAL A 247 -12.40 5.81 5.75
N GLU A 248 -12.92 4.77 5.11
CA GLU A 248 -12.79 3.38 5.52
C GLU A 248 -11.32 2.93 5.56
N GLU A 249 -10.49 3.35 4.60
CA GLU A 249 -9.08 2.96 4.56
C GLU A 249 -8.26 3.65 5.65
N ILE A 250 -8.60 4.90 5.98
CA ILE A 250 -7.98 5.65 7.08
C ILE A 250 -8.37 5.05 8.43
N VAL A 251 -9.65 4.69 8.59
CA VAL A 251 -10.14 4.04 9.81
C VAL A 251 -9.47 2.67 9.99
N ASN A 252 -9.40 1.86 8.93
CA ASN A 252 -8.85 0.49 8.97
C ASN A 252 -7.33 0.42 8.83
N TYR A 253 -6.64 1.57 8.76
CA TYR A 253 -5.18 1.59 8.74
C TYR A 253 -4.59 1.12 10.09
N PHE A 254 -5.25 1.35 11.22
CA PHE A 254 -4.65 1.12 12.54
C PHE A 254 -4.89 -0.30 13.06
N PRO A 255 -3.94 -0.88 13.82
CA PRO A 255 -4.21 -2.10 14.56
C PRO A 255 -5.21 -1.80 15.67
N TYR A 256 -6.29 -2.58 15.72
CA TYR A 256 -7.26 -2.62 16.81
C TYR A 256 -7.17 -3.96 17.52
N SER A 257 -7.63 -4.02 18.77
CA SER A 257 -7.67 -5.22 19.60
C SER A 257 -9.12 -5.55 19.93
N TYR A 258 -9.80 -6.15 18.96
CA TYR A 258 -11.15 -6.69 19.20
C TYR A 258 -11.05 -8.10 19.81
N PRO A 259 -12.05 -8.53 20.59
CA PRO A 259 -12.13 -9.89 21.11
C PRO A 259 -11.97 -10.95 20.02
N GLU A 260 -11.17 -11.97 20.32
CA GLU A 260 -11.15 -13.21 19.54
C GLU A 260 -12.42 -14.02 19.82
N SER A 261 -12.83 -14.85 18.86
CA SER A 261 -14.12 -15.56 18.94
C SER A 261 -14.24 -16.52 20.12
N GLY A 262 -13.11 -17.10 20.53
CA GLY A 262 -13.06 -18.22 21.49
C GLY A 262 -13.94 -19.42 21.09
N GLY A 263 -14.42 -19.48 19.84
CA GLY A 263 -15.53 -20.32 19.38
C GLY A 263 -15.19 -21.12 18.11
N PRO A 264 -16.20 -21.71 17.45
CA PRO A 264 -16.01 -22.48 16.22
C PRO A 264 -15.88 -21.60 14.96
N ASP A 265 -16.26 -20.33 15.05
CA ASP A 265 -16.23 -19.38 13.95
C ASP A 265 -14.93 -18.56 13.99
N PRO A 266 -14.36 -18.16 12.85
CA PRO A 266 -13.02 -17.57 12.79
C PRO A 266 -12.92 -16.12 13.30
N PHE A 267 -14.02 -15.53 13.79
CA PHE A 267 -14.08 -14.18 14.33
C PHE A 267 -15.37 -13.96 15.11
N GLU A 268 -15.36 -13.00 16.03
CA GLU A 268 -16.55 -12.50 16.74
C GLU A 268 -16.75 -11.00 16.47
N PRO A 269 -17.88 -10.59 15.88
CA PRO A 269 -18.14 -9.18 15.65
C PRO A 269 -18.51 -8.47 16.96
N THR A 270 -17.80 -7.41 17.30
CA THR A 270 -18.06 -6.51 18.42
C THR A 270 -18.90 -5.33 17.96
N ILE A 271 -20.07 -5.13 18.55
CA ILE A 271 -20.97 -4.02 18.23
C ILE A 271 -21.10 -3.11 19.44
N SER A 272 -20.77 -1.84 19.28
CA SER A 272 -20.95 -0.82 20.31
C SER A 272 -21.76 0.36 19.77
N VAL A 273 -22.56 0.97 20.65
CA VAL A 273 -23.37 2.14 20.33
C VAL A 273 -22.96 3.29 21.22
N MET A 274 -22.66 4.43 20.62
CA MET A 274 -22.16 5.62 21.33
C MET A 274 -22.77 6.90 20.76
N PRO A 275 -22.85 8.01 21.52
CA PRO A 275 -23.26 9.30 20.96
C PRO A 275 -22.30 9.76 19.85
N SER A 276 -22.85 10.38 18.79
CA SER A 276 -22.02 11.02 17.76
C SER A 276 -21.29 12.25 18.34
N PRO A 277 -19.98 12.41 18.11
CA PRO A 277 -19.22 13.55 18.62
C PRO A 277 -19.44 14.82 17.80
N TRP A 278 -19.96 14.73 16.57
CA TRP A 278 -20.14 15.87 15.67
C TRP A 278 -21.61 16.32 15.53
N ASN A 279 -22.58 15.42 15.68
CA ASN A 279 -24.00 15.75 15.58
C ASN A 279 -24.76 15.38 16.86
N ALA A 280 -25.28 16.40 17.56
CA ALA A 280 -26.11 16.17 18.74
C ALA A 280 -27.44 15.50 18.36
N GLY A 281 -27.83 14.47 19.11
CA GLY A 281 -29.07 13.73 18.85
C GLY A 281 -28.95 12.63 17.78
N THR A 282 -27.73 12.34 17.30
CA THR A 282 -27.42 11.11 16.55
C THR A 282 -26.50 10.21 17.37
N ASN A 283 -26.50 8.92 17.05
CA ASN A 283 -25.61 7.92 17.64
C ASN A 283 -24.73 7.30 16.55
N LEU A 284 -23.61 6.72 16.94
CA LEU A 284 -22.78 5.87 16.11
C LEU A 284 -23.00 4.41 16.48
N VAL A 285 -23.16 3.56 15.48
CA VAL A 285 -23.05 2.10 15.61
C VAL A 285 -21.69 1.72 15.06
N HIS A 286 -20.81 1.24 15.94
CA HIS A 286 -19.47 0.80 15.60
C HIS A 286 -19.43 -0.73 15.58
N ILE A 287 -18.95 -1.28 14.48
CA ILE A 287 -18.78 -2.72 14.27
C ILE A 287 -17.29 -2.98 14.09
N GLY A 288 -16.69 -3.70 15.02
CA GLY A 288 -15.31 -4.20 14.94
C GLY A 288 -15.30 -5.71 14.73
N ILE A 289 -14.49 -6.20 13.80
CA ILE A 289 -14.28 -7.63 13.54
C ILE A 289 -12.78 -7.88 13.55
N GLN A 290 -12.34 -8.91 14.26
CA GLN A 290 -10.96 -9.37 14.22
C GLN A 290 -10.93 -10.86 13.92
N GLY A 291 -10.15 -11.23 12.91
CA GLY A 291 -9.87 -12.63 12.62
C GLY A 291 -9.05 -13.27 13.74
N ASP A 292 -9.42 -14.47 14.15
CA ASP A 292 -8.67 -15.24 15.13
C ASP A 292 -7.22 -15.45 14.69
N LEU A 293 -6.28 -15.34 15.62
CA LEU A 293 -4.88 -15.66 15.39
C LEU A 293 -4.68 -17.17 15.64
N PRO A 294 -4.53 -18.02 14.60
CA PRO A 294 -4.18 -19.41 14.84
C PRO A 294 -2.81 -19.46 15.51
N ALA A 295 -2.59 -20.47 16.35
CA ALA A 295 -1.28 -20.66 16.96
C ALA A 295 -0.20 -20.74 15.87
N ILE A 296 0.78 -19.84 15.93
CA ILE A 296 1.86 -19.62 14.93
C ILE A 296 2.58 -20.93 14.50
N GLY A 297 2.47 -22.01 15.28
CA GLY A 297 3.08 -23.31 15.04
C GLY A 297 2.45 -24.18 13.93
N ASP A 298 1.17 -23.99 13.57
CA ASP A 298 0.46 -24.94 12.68
C ASP A 298 0.35 -24.47 11.22
N ARG A 299 1.01 -23.37 10.84
CA ARG A 299 0.96 -22.88 9.45
C ARG A 299 1.79 -23.74 8.49
N PRO A 300 1.35 -23.98 7.24
CA PRO A 300 2.21 -24.60 6.22
C PRO A 300 3.45 -23.75 5.88
N PRO A 301 4.54 -24.37 5.36
CA PRO A 301 5.69 -23.64 4.83
C PRO A 301 5.27 -22.62 3.77
N LEU A 302 5.93 -21.45 3.79
CA LEU A 302 5.71 -20.39 2.81
C LEU A 302 6.75 -20.44 1.70
N ASN A 303 6.28 -20.31 0.46
CA ASN A 303 7.11 -20.14 -0.72
C ASN A 303 6.96 -18.71 -1.23
N LEU A 304 7.98 -17.89 -1.09
CA LEU A 304 7.94 -16.47 -1.41
C LEU A 304 8.81 -16.14 -2.61
N VAL A 305 8.20 -15.61 -3.67
CA VAL A 305 8.93 -15.07 -4.82
C VAL A 305 8.93 -13.55 -4.74
N PHE A 306 10.08 -12.97 -4.44
CA PHE A 306 10.27 -11.53 -4.48
C PHE A 306 10.50 -11.09 -5.92
N LEU A 307 9.50 -10.44 -6.52
CA LEU A 307 9.58 -9.83 -7.83
C LEU A 307 9.93 -8.34 -7.65
N ILE A 308 11.20 -8.00 -7.84
CA ILE A 308 11.75 -6.69 -7.49
C ILE A 308 12.02 -5.86 -8.74
N ASP A 309 11.44 -4.67 -8.77
CA ASP A 309 11.81 -3.62 -9.72
C ASP A 309 13.22 -3.10 -9.42
N THR A 310 14.07 -3.15 -10.43
CA THR A 310 15.45 -2.64 -10.37
C THR A 310 15.69 -1.58 -11.44
N SER A 311 14.63 -0.97 -11.98
CA SER A 311 14.73 0.13 -12.95
C SER A 311 15.48 1.34 -12.37
N GLY A 312 15.94 2.24 -13.23
CA GLY A 312 16.69 3.42 -12.80
C GLY A 312 15.93 4.34 -11.83
N SER A 313 14.60 4.36 -11.89
CA SER A 313 13.76 5.19 -10.99
C SER A 313 13.75 4.68 -9.55
N MET A 314 14.13 3.42 -9.30
CA MET A 314 14.24 2.81 -7.98
C MET A 314 15.49 3.26 -7.17
N GLN A 315 16.32 4.16 -7.71
CA GLN A 315 17.58 4.56 -7.10
C GLN A 315 17.44 5.39 -5.80
N ASP A 316 16.31 6.08 -5.62
CA ASP A 316 16.11 6.99 -4.49
C ASP A 316 16.11 6.29 -3.13
N ALA A 317 16.50 7.01 -2.07
CA ALA A 317 16.65 6.44 -0.72
C ALA A 317 15.36 5.79 -0.15
N ASN A 318 14.19 6.29 -0.55
CA ASN A 318 12.88 5.77 -0.17
C ASN A 318 12.35 4.67 -1.12
N LYS A 319 13.17 4.15 -2.05
CA LYS A 319 12.81 3.10 -3.02
C LYS A 319 13.60 1.81 -2.80
N LEU A 320 14.47 1.37 -3.72
CA LEU A 320 15.24 0.12 -3.58
C LEU A 320 16.05 0.05 -2.26
N PRO A 321 16.71 1.11 -1.77
CA PRO A 321 17.37 1.10 -0.47
C PRO A 321 16.41 0.88 0.70
N LEU A 322 15.19 1.43 0.64
CA LEU A 322 14.14 1.18 1.63
C LEU A 322 13.64 -0.26 1.51
N LEU A 323 13.32 -0.74 0.30
CA LEU A 323 12.92 -2.11 0.00
C LEU A 323 13.88 -3.14 0.59
N LYS A 324 15.20 -2.96 0.40
CA LYS A 324 16.22 -3.84 0.99
C LYS A 324 16.14 -3.87 2.52
N GLN A 325 15.86 -2.73 3.17
CA GLN A 325 15.68 -2.66 4.62
C GLN A 325 14.37 -3.33 5.05
N SER A 326 13.29 -3.12 4.29
CA SER A 326 11.98 -3.73 4.51
C SER A 326 12.05 -5.26 4.46
N PHE A 327 12.66 -5.83 3.42
CA PHE A 327 12.80 -7.28 3.28
C PHE A 327 13.76 -7.89 4.31
N ARG A 328 14.78 -7.15 4.76
CA ARG A 328 15.59 -7.58 5.91
C ARG A 328 14.76 -7.80 7.17
N MET A 329 13.81 -6.91 7.45
CA MET A 329 12.90 -7.06 8.59
C MET A 329 11.97 -8.25 8.39
N MET A 330 11.37 -8.37 7.20
CA MET A 330 10.47 -9.49 6.89
C MET A 330 11.17 -10.86 7.02
N LEU A 331 12.40 -10.99 6.51
CA LEU A 331 13.20 -12.22 6.63
C LEU A 331 13.44 -12.62 8.09
N ALA A 332 13.32 -11.69 9.04
CA ALA A 332 13.45 -11.97 10.47
C ALA A 332 12.32 -12.86 11.01
N GLU A 333 11.13 -12.72 10.45
CA GLU A 333 9.88 -13.36 10.88
C GLU A 333 9.62 -14.71 10.18
N LEU A 334 10.37 -15.02 9.12
CA LEU A 334 10.24 -16.30 8.41
C LEU A 334 10.78 -17.47 9.23
N ARG A 335 10.09 -18.60 9.15
CA ARG A 335 10.52 -19.86 9.76
C ARG A 335 11.65 -20.48 8.94
N PRO A 336 12.55 -21.27 9.56
CA PRO A 336 13.68 -21.89 8.87
C PRO A 336 13.31 -22.70 7.60
N GLU A 337 12.12 -23.30 7.60
CA GLU A 337 11.56 -24.11 6.52
C GLU A 337 10.92 -23.32 5.37
N ASP A 338 10.61 -22.04 5.56
CA ASP A 338 10.08 -21.20 4.47
C ASP A 338 11.15 -21.00 3.39
N GLU A 339 10.75 -20.81 2.13
CA GLU A 339 11.65 -20.60 0.99
C GLU A 339 11.46 -19.22 0.35
N VAL A 340 12.57 -18.65 -0.12
CA VAL A 340 12.63 -17.36 -0.80
C VAL A 340 13.36 -17.50 -2.12
N SER A 341 12.78 -16.93 -3.17
CA SER A 341 13.42 -16.73 -4.48
C SER A 341 13.37 -15.25 -4.86
N ILE A 342 14.34 -14.77 -5.63
CA ILE A 342 14.40 -13.36 -6.05
C ILE A 342 14.46 -13.31 -7.56
N VAL A 343 13.45 -12.68 -8.15
CA VAL A 343 13.37 -12.33 -9.56
C VAL A 343 13.42 -10.81 -9.66
N THR A 344 14.29 -10.29 -10.50
CA THR A 344 14.37 -8.86 -10.78
C THR A 344 13.90 -8.56 -12.18
N TYR A 345 13.33 -7.37 -12.37
CA TYR A 345 13.10 -6.84 -13.70
C TYR A 345 13.62 -5.41 -13.82
N ALA A 346 14.15 -5.13 -15.01
CA ALA A 346 14.51 -3.81 -15.50
C ALA A 346 14.42 -3.89 -17.03
N GLY A 347 15.50 -3.63 -17.79
CA GLY A 347 15.51 -3.83 -19.24
C GLY A 347 15.28 -5.29 -19.68
N SER A 348 15.44 -6.24 -18.77
CA SER A 348 15.11 -7.66 -18.92
C SER A 348 14.73 -8.25 -17.57
N ALA A 349 13.98 -9.35 -17.58
CA ALA A 349 13.74 -10.17 -16.39
C ALA A 349 14.92 -11.11 -16.13
N GLY A 350 15.22 -11.38 -14.86
CA GLY A 350 16.27 -12.33 -14.48
C GLY A 350 16.10 -12.83 -13.05
N GLN A 351 16.39 -14.11 -12.84
CA GLN A 351 16.41 -14.71 -11.51
C GLN A 351 17.78 -14.46 -10.87
N VAL A 352 17.78 -13.80 -9.71
CA VAL A 352 18.99 -13.42 -8.96
C VAL A 352 19.29 -14.41 -7.83
N LEU A 353 18.25 -15.07 -7.32
CA LEU A 353 18.34 -16.09 -6.29
C LEU A 353 17.42 -17.25 -6.66
N GLU A 354 17.96 -18.46 -6.68
CA GLU A 354 17.18 -19.71 -6.77
C GLU A 354 16.39 -19.95 -5.48
N PRO A 355 15.31 -20.75 -5.47
CA PRO A 355 14.60 -21.12 -4.25
C PRO A 355 15.58 -21.52 -3.14
N THR A 356 15.60 -20.73 -2.07
CA THR A 356 16.57 -20.82 -0.97
C THR A 356 15.83 -20.77 0.35
N ARG A 357 16.12 -21.70 1.26
CA ARG A 357 15.50 -21.73 2.59
C ARG A 357 15.82 -20.48 3.40
N ALA A 358 14.85 -19.99 4.17
CA ALA A 358 15.00 -18.86 5.07
C ALA A 358 16.01 -19.15 6.20
N ALA A 359 16.29 -20.43 6.50
CA ALA A 359 17.43 -20.85 7.33
C ALA A 359 18.79 -20.35 6.77
N GLU A 360 18.92 -20.24 5.45
CA GLU A 360 20.10 -19.72 4.75
C GLU A 360 20.06 -18.19 4.61
N ARG A 361 19.56 -17.50 5.65
CA ARG A 361 19.31 -16.05 5.65
C ARG A 361 20.47 -15.21 5.10
N SER A 362 21.71 -15.57 5.42
CA SER A 362 22.90 -14.86 4.93
C SER A 362 23.04 -14.87 3.40
N VAL A 363 22.62 -15.95 2.73
CA VAL A 363 22.63 -16.08 1.27
C VAL A 363 21.58 -15.16 0.64
N ILE A 364 20.38 -15.15 1.21
CA ILE A 364 19.27 -14.29 0.77
C ILE A 364 19.66 -12.81 0.93
N LEU A 365 20.21 -12.45 2.09
CA LEU A 365 20.67 -11.09 2.37
C LEU A 365 21.78 -10.63 1.41
N ALA A 366 22.74 -11.50 1.11
CA ALA A 366 23.79 -11.21 0.14
C ALA A 366 23.22 -11.01 -1.28
N ALA A 367 22.18 -11.75 -1.66
CA ALA A 367 21.50 -11.55 -2.93
C ALA A 367 20.80 -10.19 -3.00
N LEU A 368 20.06 -9.80 -1.95
CA LEU A 368 19.42 -8.48 -1.84
C LEU A 368 20.45 -7.35 -1.88
N ASP A 369 21.60 -7.51 -1.23
CA ASP A 369 22.62 -6.46 -1.16
C ASP A 369 23.26 -6.15 -2.51
N ARG A 370 23.35 -7.15 -3.40
CA ARG A 370 23.89 -7.00 -4.76
C ARG A 370 22.93 -6.32 -5.74
N LEU A 371 21.67 -6.09 -5.39
CA LEU A 371 20.73 -5.44 -6.30
C LEU A 371 21.11 -3.97 -6.52
N GLU A 372 21.11 -3.53 -7.76
CA GLU A 372 21.39 -2.14 -8.13
C GLU A 372 20.30 -1.63 -9.06
N ALA A 373 19.93 -0.36 -8.92
CA ALA A 373 18.95 0.29 -9.79
C ALA A 373 19.60 0.70 -11.12
N GLY A 374 18.97 0.35 -12.25
CA GLY A 374 19.41 0.73 -13.58
C GLY A 374 18.59 0.11 -14.72
N GLY A 375 18.58 0.77 -15.87
CA GLY A 375 17.87 0.29 -17.07
C GLY A 375 16.42 0.77 -17.17
N SER A 376 15.74 0.34 -18.25
CA SER A 376 14.30 0.56 -18.47
C SER A 376 13.47 -0.44 -17.66
N THR A 377 12.15 -0.48 -17.86
CA THR A 377 11.25 -1.42 -17.17
C THR A 377 10.75 -2.52 -18.12
N ALA A 378 10.54 -3.75 -17.62
CA ALA A 378 10.00 -4.89 -18.38
C ALA A 378 9.10 -5.75 -17.47
N GLY A 379 8.08 -5.11 -16.88
CA GLY A 379 7.26 -5.67 -15.81
C GLY A 379 6.58 -7.00 -16.17
N GLN A 380 6.01 -7.12 -17.37
CA GLN A 380 5.31 -8.34 -17.79
C GLN A 380 6.23 -9.57 -17.83
N ALA A 381 7.44 -9.43 -18.39
CA ALA A 381 8.40 -10.52 -18.46
C ALA A 381 8.86 -10.93 -17.04
N GLY A 382 9.04 -9.94 -16.16
CA GLY A 382 9.34 -10.16 -14.74
C GLY A 382 8.26 -10.98 -14.05
N LEU A 383 7.00 -10.61 -14.25
CA LEU A 383 5.86 -11.30 -13.65
C LEU A 383 5.71 -12.74 -14.16
N GLN A 384 5.84 -12.97 -15.47
CA GLN A 384 5.81 -14.32 -16.02
C GLN A 384 6.93 -15.21 -15.46
N GLN A 385 8.15 -14.67 -15.38
CA GLN A 385 9.29 -15.38 -14.78
C GLN A 385 9.05 -15.67 -13.30
N ALA A 386 8.49 -14.73 -12.54
CA ALA A 386 8.17 -14.93 -11.13
C ALA A 386 7.15 -16.06 -10.92
N TYR A 387 6.09 -16.11 -11.73
CA TYR A 387 5.12 -17.22 -11.68
C TYR A 387 5.73 -18.55 -12.12
N GLN A 388 6.63 -18.56 -13.12
CA GLN A 388 7.33 -19.78 -13.51
C GLN A 388 8.21 -20.33 -12.38
N VAL A 389 8.89 -19.45 -11.64
CA VAL A 389 9.66 -19.82 -10.45
C VAL A 389 8.74 -20.31 -9.35
N ALA A 390 7.62 -19.62 -9.10
CA ALA A 390 6.62 -19.98 -8.11
C ALA A 390 6.05 -21.39 -8.36
N GLU A 391 5.71 -21.72 -9.61
CA GLU A 391 5.25 -23.05 -10.01
C GLU A 391 6.28 -24.15 -9.69
N GLY A 392 7.57 -23.84 -9.78
CA GLY A 392 8.65 -24.76 -9.42
C GLY A 392 8.86 -24.95 -7.91
N MET A 393 8.33 -24.03 -7.09
CA MET A 393 8.37 -24.09 -5.63
C MET A 393 7.13 -24.77 -5.04
N THR A 394 5.98 -24.70 -5.71
CA THR A 394 4.70 -25.18 -5.17
C THR A 394 4.69 -26.69 -4.89
N GLY A 395 4.60 -27.06 -3.61
CA GLY A 395 4.29 -28.41 -3.13
C GLY A 395 2.86 -28.57 -2.58
N ASP A 396 2.43 -29.82 -2.36
CA ASP A 396 1.11 -30.13 -1.78
C ASP A 396 0.96 -29.51 -0.38
N GLY A 397 0.02 -28.56 -0.25
CA GLY A 397 -0.28 -27.89 1.01
C GLY A 397 0.61 -26.70 1.35
N GLU A 398 1.57 -26.34 0.49
CA GLU A 398 2.40 -25.15 0.66
C GLU A 398 1.69 -23.91 0.08
N VAL A 399 1.89 -22.76 0.73
CA VAL A 399 1.33 -21.50 0.25
C VAL A 399 2.40 -20.76 -0.54
N THR A 400 2.19 -20.62 -1.85
CA THR A 400 3.10 -19.87 -2.72
C THR A 400 2.56 -18.46 -2.97
N ARG A 401 3.40 -17.45 -2.79
CA ARG A 401 3.03 -16.05 -3.02
C ARG A 401 4.14 -15.29 -3.72
N VAL A 402 3.76 -14.56 -4.76
CA VAL A 402 4.58 -13.56 -5.43
C VAL A 402 4.38 -12.21 -4.73
N ILE A 403 5.48 -11.55 -4.36
CA ILE A 403 5.45 -10.19 -3.82
C ILE A 403 6.11 -9.29 -4.86
N LEU A 404 5.29 -8.53 -5.59
CA LEU A 404 5.74 -7.51 -6.54
C LEU A 404 6.12 -6.25 -5.77
N ALA A 405 7.35 -5.78 -5.91
CA ALA A 405 7.85 -4.57 -5.27
C ALA A 405 8.36 -3.58 -6.33
N THR A 406 7.69 -2.44 -6.47
CA THR A 406 7.89 -1.47 -7.57
C THR A 406 7.70 -0.02 -7.11
N ASP A 407 8.13 0.96 -7.91
CA ASP A 407 7.80 2.37 -7.74
C ASP A 407 6.69 2.87 -8.68
N GLY A 408 5.99 1.95 -9.35
CA GLY A 408 4.72 2.21 -10.04
C GLY A 408 4.74 2.11 -11.57
N ASP A 409 5.92 2.02 -12.19
CA ASP A 409 6.03 1.90 -13.65
C ASP A 409 5.92 0.44 -14.14
N PHE A 410 4.78 -0.20 -13.89
CA PHE A 410 4.53 -1.55 -14.42
C PHE A 410 4.07 -1.54 -15.90
N ASN A 411 3.96 -0.35 -16.52
CA ASN A 411 3.34 -0.11 -17.82
C ASN A 411 4.14 -0.63 -19.03
N VAL A 412 5.40 -1.03 -18.84
CA VAL A 412 6.20 -1.57 -19.95
C VAL A 412 5.92 -3.06 -20.16
N GLY A 413 4.99 -3.34 -21.07
CA GLY A 413 4.66 -4.68 -21.57
C GLY A 413 3.17 -4.97 -21.58
N LEU A 414 2.39 -4.35 -20.69
CA LEU A 414 0.96 -4.61 -20.58
C LEU A 414 0.16 -3.95 -21.70
N SER A 415 0.10 -4.61 -22.87
CA SER A 415 -0.78 -4.16 -23.95
C SER A 415 -2.27 -4.40 -23.68
N ASP A 416 -2.61 -5.20 -22.66
CA ASP A 416 -3.99 -5.52 -22.28
C ASP A 416 -4.13 -5.79 -20.75
N PRO A 417 -4.65 -4.82 -19.97
CA PRO A 417 -4.90 -4.97 -18.54
C PRO A 417 -5.87 -6.11 -18.19
N GLU A 418 -6.84 -6.42 -19.04
CA GLU A 418 -7.82 -7.48 -18.77
C GLU A 418 -7.20 -8.87 -18.93
N ALA A 419 -6.33 -9.04 -19.94
CA ALA A 419 -5.57 -10.27 -20.10
C ALA A 419 -4.66 -10.55 -18.90
N LEU A 420 -4.09 -9.51 -18.30
CA LEU A 420 -3.27 -9.64 -17.10
C LEU A 420 -4.09 -10.05 -15.87
N LYS A 421 -5.25 -9.43 -15.66
CA LYS A 421 -6.18 -9.83 -14.60
C LYS A 421 -6.57 -11.30 -14.73
N GLY A 422 -6.93 -11.73 -15.94
CA GLY A 422 -7.24 -13.13 -16.24
C GLY A 422 -6.08 -14.08 -15.95
N PHE A 423 -4.85 -13.70 -16.32
CA PHE A 423 -3.65 -14.48 -16.03
C PHE A 423 -3.43 -14.63 -14.51
N ILE A 424 -3.52 -13.54 -13.75
CA ILE A 424 -3.33 -13.57 -12.29
C ILE A 424 -4.42 -14.41 -11.62
N ALA A 425 -5.69 -14.26 -12.05
CA ALA A 425 -6.80 -15.04 -11.54
C ALA A 425 -6.61 -16.56 -11.79
N GLU A 426 -6.13 -16.95 -12.97
CA GLU A 426 -5.78 -18.35 -13.29
C GLU A 426 -4.65 -18.86 -12.37
N ARG A 427 -3.62 -18.04 -12.10
CA ARG A 427 -2.53 -18.45 -11.19
C ARG A 427 -2.98 -18.57 -9.75
N ARG A 428 -3.90 -17.72 -9.31
CA ARG A 428 -4.57 -17.80 -8.00
C ARG A 428 -5.35 -19.12 -7.87
N GLU A 429 -6.09 -19.53 -8.90
CA GLU A 429 -6.78 -20.83 -8.91
C GLU A 429 -5.80 -22.01 -8.79
N GLY A 430 -4.58 -21.85 -9.31
CA GLY A 430 -3.46 -22.78 -9.14
C GLY A 430 -2.74 -22.70 -7.78
N GLY A 431 -3.23 -21.88 -6.82
CA GLY A 431 -2.67 -21.75 -5.48
C GLY A 431 -1.49 -20.78 -5.35
N THR A 432 -1.22 -19.95 -6.36
CA THR A 432 -0.18 -18.91 -6.29
C THR A 432 -0.79 -17.52 -6.20
N TYR A 433 -0.60 -16.87 -5.04
CA TYR A 433 -1.15 -15.55 -4.73
C TYR A 433 -0.22 -14.41 -5.17
N LEU A 434 -0.74 -13.19 -5.31
CA LEU A 434 0.05 -11.98 -5.62
C LEU A 434 -0.26 -10.86 -4.65
N SER A 435 0.78 -10.25 -4.09
CA SER A 435 0.70 -9.00 -3.33
C SER A 435 1.60 -7.95 -3.96
N VAL A 436 1.21 -6.68 -3.87
CA VAL A 436 1.88 -5.57 -4.54
C VAL A 436 2.31 -4.52 -3.52
N LEU A 437 3.60 -4.18 -3.53
CA LEU A 437 4.23 -3.22 -2.64
C LEU A 437 4.79 -2.05 -3.46
N GLY A 438 4.21 -0.88 -3.28
CA GLY A 438 4.70 0.36 -3.85
C GLY A 438 5.78 0.97 -2.96
N PHE A 439 6.86 1.47 -3.54
CA PHE A 439 7.95 2.15 -2.83
C PHE A 439 8.25 3.53 -3.44
N GLY A 440 8.37 4.57 -2.60
CA GLY A 440 8.63 5.95 -3.05
C GLY A 440 7.47 6.57 -3.86
N ARG A 441 7.43 7.88 -4.11
CA ARG A 441 6.27 8.55 -4.78
C ARG A 441 6.62 8.99 -6.20
N GLY A 442 5.60 9.32 -6.99
CA GLY A 442 5.75 10.11 -8.21
C GLY A 442 5.17 9.54 -9.50
N ASN A 443 4.86 8.23 -9.57
CA ASN A 443 4.37 7.57 -10.80
C ASN A 443 3.53 6.29 -10.53
N LEU A 444 2.84 6.19 -9.40
CA LEU A 444 2.09 4.99 -9.03
C LEU A 444 0.67 5.03 -9.58
N ASP A 445 0.34 4.08 -10.44
CA ASP A 445 -1.05 3.80 -10.80
C ASP A 445 -1.69 2.91 -9.71
N ASP A 446 -2.25 3.56 -8.69
CA ASP A 446 -2.94 2.93 -7.56
C ASP A 446 -4.05 1.99 -8.03
N ALA A 447 -4.80 2.39 -9.06
CA ALA A 447 -5.87 1.56 -9.63
C ALA A 447 -5.32 0.27 -10.25
N THR A 448 -4.18 0.34 -10.94
CA THR A 448 -3.51 -0.87 -11.46
C THR A 448 -3.00 -1.74 -10.31
N MET A 449 -2.30 -1.18 -9.32
CA MET A 449 -1.77 -1.97 -8.19
C MET A 449 -2.88 -2.70 -7.42
N GLN A 450 -3.96 -1.98 -7.08
CA GLN A 450 -5.14 -2.55 -6.41
C GLN A 450 -5.77 -3.65 -7.26
N ALA A 451 -5.96 -3.40 -8.57
CA ALA A 451 -6.50 -4.41 -9.46
C ALA A 451 -5.64 -5.67 -9.50
N LEU A 452 -4.30 -5.56 -9.54
CA LEU A 452 -3.42 -6.72 -9.54
C LEU A 452 -3.51 -7.50 -8.23
N ALA A 453 -3.47 -6.81 -7.09
CA ALA A 453 -3.55 -7.41 -5.76
C ALA A 453 -4.90 -8.12 -5.54
N GLN A 454 -6.02 -7.47 -5.88
CA GLN A 454 -7.37 -8.04 -5.78
C GLN A 454 -7.52 -9.30 -6.65
N ASN A 455 -7.08 -9.25 -7.92
CA ASN A 455 -7.13 -10.43 -8.79
C ASN A 455 -6.20 -11.56 -8.31
N GLY A 456 -5.14 -11.22 -7.57
CA GLY A 456 -4.17 -12.14 -6.99
C GLY A 456 -4.51 -12.65 -5.60
N ASN A 457 -5.63 -12.22 -5.01
CA ASN A 457 -5.98 -12.45 -3.60
C ASN A 457 -4.78 -12.15 -2.68
N GLY A 458 -4.32 -10.90 -2.75
CA GLY A 458 -3.33 -10.35 -1.86
C GLY A 458 -3.53 -8.85 -1.67
N THR A 459 -2.62 -8.22 -0.93
CA THR A 459 -2.76 -6.82 -0.53
C THR A 459 -1.96 -5.89 -1.45
N ALA A 460 -2.50 -4.70 -1.67
CA ALA A 460 -1.76 -3.56 -2.20
C ALA A 460 -1.36 -2.66 -1.03
N ALA A 461 -0.06 -2.42 -0.86
CA ALA A 461 0.44 -1.57 0.21
C ALA A 461 1.50 -0.60 -0.31
N TYR A 462 1.58 0.56 0.33
CA TYR A 462 2.50 1.61 -0.06
C TYR A 462 3.49 1.92 1.08
N ILE A 463 4.78 1.78 0.80
CA ILE A 463 5.86 1.87 1.78
C ILE A 463 6.73 3.09 1.47
N ASP A 464 6.56 4.16 2.26
CA ASP A 464 7.38 5.37 2.21
C ASP A 464 8.34 5.52 3.40
N THR A 465 8.15 4.73 4.46
CA THR A 465 8.97 4.76 5.67
C THR A 465 9.28 3.36 6.18
N LEU A 466 10.30 3.25 7.04
CA LEU A 466 10.62 1.99 7.70
C LEU A 466 9.54 1.56 8.70
N ALA A 467 8.83 2.51 9.30
CA ALA A 467 7.69 2.22 10.19
C ALA A 467 6.55 1.56 9.39
N GLU A 468 6.23 2.10 8.21
CA GLU A 468 5.26 1.49 7.30
C GLU A 468 5.70 0.11 6.84
N ALA A 469 6.97 -0.05 6.48
CA ALA A 469 7.52 -1.34 6.09
C ALA A 469 7.35 -2.40 7.18
N ARG A 470 7.59 -2.05 8.44
CA ARG A 470 7.37 -2.94 9.59
C ARG A 470 5.90 -3.29 9.70
N LYS A 471 5.01 -2.29 9.70
CA LYS A 471 3.57 -2.53 9.77
C LYS A 471 3.10 -3.52 8.70
N VAL A 472 3.42 -3.23 7.44
CA VAL A 472 2.97 -4.03 6.29
C VAL A 472 3.59 -5.43 6.30
N LEU A 473 4.91 -5.55 6.51
CA LEU A 473 5.63 -6.81 6.28
C LEU A 473 5.84 -7.69 7.53
N VAL A 474 5.73 -7.12 8.72
CA VAL A 474 5.93 -7.83 9.99
C VAL A 474 4.60 -7.98 10.70
N ASP A 475 3.93 -6.86 10.97
CA ASP A 475 2.72 -6.84 11.80
C ASP A 475 1.51 -7.42 11.02
N GLN A 476 1.35 -7.06 9.75
CA GLN A 476 0.19 -7.45 8.93
C GLN A 476 0.42 -8.68 8.05
N LEU A 477 1.60 -8.81 7.43
CA LEU A 477 1.84 -9.86 6.44
C LEU A 477 1.68 -11.26 7.03
N THR A 478 2.11 -11.51 8.26
CA THR A 478 1.94 -12.83 8.91
C THR A 478 0.47 -13.27 8.96
N GLY A 479 -0.45 -12.30 9.14
CA GLY A 479 -1.89 -12.52 9.13
C GLY A 479 -2.53 -12.60 7.73
N ALA A 480 -2.09 -11.72 6.83
CA ALA A 480 -2.58 -11.65 5.44
C ALA A 480 -2.15 -12.85 4.59
N LEU A 481 -1.12 -13.59 5.00
CA LEU A 481 -0.65 -14.76 4.26
C LEU A 481 -1.62 -15.95 4.33
N PHE A 482 -2.51 -15.98 5.33
CA PHE A 482 -3.42 -17.09 5.61
C PHE A 482 -4.87 -16.58 5.76
N PRO A 483 -5.70 -16.67 4.71
CA PRO A 483 -7.12 -16.38 4.86
C PRO A 483 -7.73 -17.41 5.83
N ILE A 484 -8.45 -16.92 6.83
CA ILE A 484 -9.24 -17.74 7.74
C ILE A 484 -10.72 -17.76 7.34
N ALA A 485 -11.13 -16.83 6.46
CA ALA A 485 -12.43 -16.79 5.84
C ALA A 485 -12.36 -16.10 4.47
N ASN A 486 -13.18 -16.60 3.55
CA ASN A 486 -13.35 -16.05 2.21
C ASN A 486 -14.75 -15.46 2.03
N ASP A 487 -14.90 -14.57 1.05
CA ASP A 487 -16.18 -14.04 0.61
C ASP A 487 -17.02 -13.44 1.75
N VAL A 488 -16.38 -12.57 2.54
CA VAL A 488 -17.00 -12.02 3.74
C VAL A 488 -17.84 -10.79 3.42
N LYS A 489 -19.15 -10.93 3.65
CA LYS A 489 -20.16 -9.91 3.41
C LYS A 489 -20.80 -9.48 4.72
N ILE A 490 -21.00 -8.18 4.89
CA ILE A 490 -21.73 -7.63 6.02
C ILE A 490 -23.04 -7.03 5.51
N GLN A 491 -24.12 -7.30 6.25
CA GLN A 491 -25.42 -6.69 6.06
C GLN A 491 -25.95 -6.19 7.39
N VAL A 492 -26.38 -4.93 7.43
CA VAL A 492 -27.05 -4.34 8.59
C VAL A 492 -28.46 -3.93 8.18
N GLU A 493 -29.44 -4.40 8.93
CA GLU A 493 -30.86 -4.09 8.75
C GLU A 493 -31.35 -3.27 9.94
N PHE A 494 -31.61 -1.97 9.73
CA PHE A 494 -32.07 -1.07 10.79
C PHE A 494 -33.57 -1.17 11.00
N ASN A 495 -33.99 -1.07 12.26
CA ASN A 495 -35.38 -1.09 12.65
C ASN A 495 -36.01 0.30 12.44
N PRO A 496 -36.97 0.48 11.50
CA PRO A 496 -37.60 1.78 11.23
C PRO A 496 -38.46 2.30 12.39
N ALA A 497 -38.71 1.47 13.42
CA ALA A 497 -39.38 1.90 14.64
C ALA A 497 -38.46 2.70 15.58
N GLU A 498 -37.15 2.43 15.54
CA GLU A 498 -36.15 2.99 16.47
C GLU A 498 -35.16 3.92 15.76
N VAL A 499 -34.85 3.66 14.48
CA VAL A 499 -33.91 4.43 13.66
C VAL A 499 -34.65 5.08 12.50
N ALA A 500 -34.66 6.41 12.46
CA ALA A 500 -35.29 7.18 11.38
C ALA A 500 -34.41 7.23 10.13
N GLU A 501 -33.11 7.46 10.32
CA GLU A 501 -32.14 7.66 9.26
C GLU A 501 -30.81 7.02 9.63
N TYR A 502 -30.04 6.62 8.63
CA TYR A 502 -28.67 6.15 8.84
C TYR A 502 -27.77 6.52 7.66
N ARG A 503 -26.45 6.55 7.90
CA ARG A 503 -25.43 6.57 6.86
C ARG A 503 -24.25 5.68 7.26
N LEU A 504 -23.71 4.95 6.30
CA LEU A 504 -22.42 4.27 6.45
C LEU A 504 -21.31 5.30 6.19
N ILE A 505 -20.38 5.44 7.14
CA ILE A 505 -19.26 6.37 7.02
C ILE A 505 -18.13 5.66 6.27
N GLY A 506 -17.84 6.09 5.05
CA GLY A 506 -16.92 5.40 4.13
C GLY A 506 -17.60 4.28 3.34
N TYR A 507 -16.78 3.34 2.85
CA TYR A 507 -17.19 2.13 2.11
C TYR A 507 -17.97 2.40 0.82
N GLU A 508 -17.89 3.61 0.25
CA GLU A 508 -18.71 3.99 -0.90
C GLU A 508 -18.38 3.16 -2.14
N THR A 509 -17.13 2.75 -2.29
CA THR A 509 -16.68 1.85 -3.39
C THR A 509 -16.90 0.36 -3.11
N ARG A 510 -17.40 0.00 -1.92
CA ARG A 510 -17.58 -1.38 -1.43
C ARG A 510 -19.04 -1.74 -1.18
N ALA A 511 -19.96 -0.85 -1.56
CA ALA A 511 -21.39 -1.09 -1.45
C ALA A 511 -21.83 -2.24 -2.37
N LEU A 512 -22.58 -3.19 -1.79
CA LEU A 512 -23.16 -4.33 -2.50
C LEU A 512 -24.68 -4.16 -2.57
N ARG A 513 -25.31 -4.80 -3.56
CA ARG A 513 -26.78 -4.84 -3.58
C ARG A 513 -27.28 -5.79 -2.50
N ARG A 514 -28.51 -5.58 -2.04
CA ARG A 514 -29.13 -6.42 -1.00
C ARG A 514 -29.15 -7.91 -1.40
N GLU A 515 -29.43 -8.20 -2.67
CA GLU A 515 -29.44 -9.55 -3.22
C GLU A 515 -28.06 -10.20 -3.30
N ASP A 516 -26.97 -9.40 -3.38
CA ASP A 516 -25.61 -9.92 -3.45
C ASP A 516 -25.20 -10.56 -2.12
N PHE A 517 -25.84 -10.18 -1.00
CA PHE A 517 -25.58 -10.78 0.31
C PHE A 517 -25.74 -12.30 0.29
N ASN A 518 -26.82 -12.83 -0.31
CA ASN A 518 -27.11 -14.27 -0.38
C ASN A 518 -26.54 -14.94 -1.64
N ASN A 519 -25.75 -14.22 -2.45
CA ASN A 519 -25.21 -14.71 -3.70
C ASN A 519 -23.74 -15.11 -3.52
N ASP A 520 -23.48 -16.40 -3.31
CA ASP A 520 -22.13 -16.96 -3.17
C ASP A 520 -21.26 -16.80 -4.44
N ARG A 521 -21.81 -16.28 -5.55
CA ARG A 521 -21.05 -15.98 -6.79
C ARG A 521 -20.47 -14.57 -6.81
N VAL A 522 -20.90 -13.69 -5.91
CA VAL A 522 -20.33 -12.34 -5.78
C VAL A 522 -19.25 -12.43 -4.73
N ASP A 523 -18.02 -12.13 -5.11
CA ASP A 523 -16.88 -12.09 -4.19
C ASP A 523 -16.91 -10.78 -3.40
N ALA A 524 -16.54 -10.83 -2.11
CA ALA A 524 -16.62 -9.72 -1.17
C ALA A 524 -15.39 -9.60 -0.27
N GLY A 525 -14.29 -10.25 -0.66
CA GLY A 525 -13.00 -10.18 0.01
C GLY A 525 -12.80 -11.20 1.12
N GLU A 526 -11.54 -11.35 1.51
CA GLU A 526 -11.09 -12.30 2.52
C GLU A 526 -10.72 -11.62 3.85
N ILE A 527 -10.78 -12.39 4.93
CA ILE A 527 -10.20 -12.01 6.23
C ILE A 527 -9.04 -12.93 6.52
N GLY A 528 -7.86 -12.34 6.73
CA GLY A 528 -6.68 -13.03 7.24
C GLY A 528 -6.68 -13.15 8.76
N ALA A 529 -5.84 -14.06 9.28
CA ALA A 529 -5.61 -14.21 10.71
C ALA A 529 -5.15 -12.87 11.35
N GLY A 530 -5.75 -12.48 12.47
CA GLY A 530 -5.43 -11.21 13.14
C GLY A 530 -5.81 -9.94 12.37
N HIS A 531 -6.37 -10.05 11.17
CA HIS A 531 -6.81 -8.89 10.40
C HIS A 531 -8.05 -8.28 11.05
N THR A 532 -8.06 -6.96 11.19
CA THR A 532 -9.16 -6.21 11.80
C THR A 532 -9.89 -5.37 10.79
N VAL A 533 -11.22 -5.38 10.84
CA VAL A 533 -12.04 -4.48 10.04
C VAL A 533 -13.08 -3.78 10.91
N THR A 534 -13.27 -2.50 10.64
CA THR A 534 -14.09 -1.56 11.39
C THR A 534 -15.02 -0.83 10.46
N ALA A 535 -16.32 -0.90 10.73
CA ALA A 535 -17.36 -0.15 10.05
C ALA A 535 -18.12 0.73 11.05
N ILE A 536 -18.46 1.94 10.63
CA ILE A 536 -19.14 2.93 11.48
C ILE A 536 -20.37 3.45 10.75
N TYR A 537 -21.53 3.29 11.37
CA TYR A 537 -22.76 3.94 10.95
C TYR A 537 -23.04 5.13 11.83
N GLU A 538 -23.49 6.25 11.26
CA GLU A 538 -24.21 7.28 12.00
C GLU A 538 -25.71 7.03 11.84
N ILE A 539 -26.44 6.96 12.96
CA ILE A 539 -27.87 6.71 13.02
C ILE A 539 -28.59 7.87 13.73
N THR A 540 -29.77 8.21 13.23
CA THR A 540 -30.66 9.19 13.86
C THR A 540 -31.84 8.45 14.49
N PRO A 541 -31.97 8.43 15.84
CA PRO A 541 -33.10 7.80 16.50
C PRO A 541 -34.44 8.45 16.12
N VAL A 542 -35.51 7.66 16.07
CA VAL A 542 -36.87 8.17 15.85
C VAL A 542 -37.23 9.19 16.94
N GLY A 543 -37.76 10.35 16.52
CA GLY A 543 -38.11 11.44 17.42
C GLY A 543 -36.95 12.37 17.79
N SER A 544 -35.73 12.11 17.31
CA SER A 544 -34.62 13.05 17.45
C SER A 544 -34.88 14.35 16.69
N ALA A 545 -34.39 15.47 17.23
CA ALA A 545 -34.41 16.76 16.53
C ALA A 545 -33.40 16.83 15.37
N ALA A 546 -32.51 15.84 15.26
CA ALA A 546 -31.49 15.75 14.22
C ALA A 546 -32.00 15.15 12.90
N VAL A 547 -33.26 14.68 12.84
CA VAL A 547 -33.86 14.11 11.63
C VAL A 547 -33.89 15.16 10.51
N LEU A 548 -33.27 14.86 9.37
CA LEU A 548 -33.17 15.80 8.24
C LEU A 548 -34.28 15.60 7.20
N ASN A 549 -34.74 14.38 7.00
CA ASN A 549 -35.79 14.03 6.07
C ASN A 549 -37.13 13.99 6.81
N GLY A 550 -38.02 14.92 6.45
CA GLY A 550 -39.38 14.94 6.99
C GLY A 550 -40.17 13.67 6.61
N PRO A 551 -41.17 13.28 7.42
CA PRO A 551 -41.99 12.11 7.11
C PRO A 551 -42.70 12.28 5.77
N LEU A 552 -42.73 11.22 4.96
CA LEU A 552 -43.48 11.21 3.72
C LEU A 552 -44.97 11.42 4.00
N ARG A 553 -45.58 12.39 3.31
CA ARG A 553 -47.01 12.74 3.47
C ARG A 553 -47.97 11.57 3.20
N TYR A 554 -47.54 10.62 2.36
CA TYR A 554 -48.38 9.52 1.85
C TYR A 554 -47.85 8.13 2.21
N ALA A 555 -46.83 8.03 3.06
CA ALA A 555 -46.36 6.73 3.53
C ALA A 555 -47.28 6.20 4.63
N ASP A 556 -47.57 4.90 4.60
CA ASP A 556 -48.33 4.23 5.64
C ASP A 556 -47.46 4.07 6.90
N GLU A 557 -47.94 4.54 8.05
CA GLU A 557 -47.23 4.46 9.33
C GLU A 557 -47.30 3.08 10.01
N ASN A 558 -47.91 2.09 9.36
CA ASN A 558 -48.41 0.89 10.02
C ASN A 558 -47.43 -0.28 10.16
N ASP A 559 -46.19 -0.16 9.66
CA ASP A 559 -45.23 -1.27 9.64
C ASP A 559 -43.91 -0.94 10.38
N ARG A 560 -44.01 -0.25 11.52
CA ARG A 560 -42.91 -0.09 12.45
C ARG A 560 -42.88 -1.34 13.32
N GLY A 561 -41.84 -2.18 13.18
CA GLY A 561 -41.66 -3.43 13.91
C GLY A 561 -41.68 -3.25 15.44
N ALA A 562 -41.51 -4.35 16.18
CA ALA A 562 -41.39 -4.26 17.63
C ALA A 562 -40.16 -3.41 18.02
N GLY A 563 -40.31 -2.54 19.03
CA GLY A 563 -39.20 -1.75 19.58
C GLY A 563 -38.28 -2.57 20.48
N GLY A 564 -37.15 -1.97 20.88
CA GLY A 564 -36.18 -2.56 21.80
C GLY A 564 -34.86 -3.01 21.17
N GLU A 565 -34.72 -2.96 19.84
CA GLU A 565 -33.46 -3.14 19.12
C GLU A 565 -33.36 -2.10 17.98
N LEU A 566 -32.15 -1.57 17.77
CA LEU A 566 -31.87 -0.59 16.71
C LEU A 566 -31.83 -1.24 15.32
N GLY A 567 -31.55 -2.54 15.25
CA GLY A 567 -31.43 -3.29 14.02
C GLY A 567 -30.81 -4.66 14.23
N TYR A 568 -30.47 -5.31 13.12
CA TYR A 568 -29.87 -6.63 13.09
C TYR A 568 -28.61 -6.63 12.24
N PHE A 569 -27.52 -7.13 12.79
CA PHE A 569 -26.27 -7.36 12.09
C PHE A 569 -26.23 -8.78 11.56
N LYS A 570 -25.80 -8.94 10.31
CA LYS A 570 -25.61 -10.22 9.63
C LYS A 570 -24.24 -10.22 8.96
N LEU A 571 -23.47 -11.28 9.18
CA LEU A 571 -22.19 -11.51 8.52
C LEU A 571 -22.22 -12.88 7.87
N ARG A 572 -21.93 -12.91 6.56
CA ARG A 572 -21.79 -14.14 5.80
C ARG A 572 -20.35 -14.35 5.38
N TYR A 573 -19.85 -15.57 5.47
CA TYR A 573 -18.48 -15.94 5.09
C TYR A 573 -18.40 -17.40 4.66
N LYS A 574 -17.32 -17.79 3.98
CA LYS A 574 -16.97 -19.18 3.65
C LYS A 574 -15.69 -19.56 4.38
N MET A 575 -15.59 -20.81 4.85
CA MET A 575 -14.29 -21.32 5.30
C MET A 575 -13.34 -21.47 4.10
N PRO A 576 -12.02 -21.34 4.28
CA PRO A 576 -11.05 -21.60 3.23
C PRO A 576 -11.26 -22.99 2.61
N GLY A 577 -11.45 -23.04 1.29
CA GLY A 577 -11.69 -24.29 0.53
C GLY A 577 -13.14 -24.82 0.60
N GLU A 578 -14.05 -24.16 1.31
CA GLU A 578 -15.49 -24.49 1.29
C GLU A 578 -16.24 -23.59 0.30
N ASP A 579 -17.17 -24.18 -0.45
CA ASP A 579 -18.04 -23.44 -1.38
C ASP A 579 -19.34 -22.93 -0.74
N VAL A 580 -19.66 -23.41 0.47
CA VAL A 580 -20.90 -23.09 1.18
C VAL A 580 -20.64 -22.06 2.25
N SER A 581 -21.44 -20.98 2.24
CA SER A 581 -21.32 -19.93 3.23
C SER A 581 -22.03 -20.24 4.55
N ARG A 582 -21.50 -19.67 5.63
CA ARG A 582 -22.01 -19.67 7.01
C ARG A 582 -22.50 -18.27 7.36
N LEU A 583 -23.38 -18.18 8.34
CA LEU A 583 -24.06 -16.94 8.72
C LEU A 583 -23.95 -16.73 10.24
N ILE A 584 -23.43 -15.57 10.62
CA ILE A 584 -23.45 -15.04 11.99
C ILE A 584 -24.48 -13.91 12.02
N GLU A 585 -25.35 -13.91 13.02
CA GLU A 585 -26.32 -12.83 13.21
C GLU A 585 -26.43 -12.42 14.68
N GLN A 586 -26.58 -11.12 14.92
CA GLN A 586 -26.78 -10.58 16.26
C GLN A 586 -27.62 -9.30 16.24
N PRO A 587 -28.47 -9.07 17.27
CA PRO A 587 -29.21 -7.82 17.40
C PRO A 587 -28.28 -6.66 17.77
N ILE A 588 -28.63 -5.47 17.30
CA ILE A 588 -27.99 -4.21 17.68
C ILE A 588 -28.86 -3.56 18.75
N LEU A 589 -28.36 -3.50 19.98
CA LEU A 589 -29.12 -2.96 21.11
C LEU A 589 -28.77 -1.48 21.36
N PRO A 590 -29.71 -0.65 21.87
CA PRO A 590 -29.44 0.76 22.17
C PRO A 590 -28.34 0.98 23.23
N GLU A 591 -28.23 0.04 24.17
CA GLU A 591 -27.19 -0.02 25.20
C GLU A 591 -26.41 -1.32 25.00
N GLN A 592 -25.24 -1.23 24.37
CA GLN A 592 -24.41 -2.39 24.05
C GLN A 592 -22.94 -2.09 24.33
N ASP A 593 -22.34 -2.97 25.14
CA ASP A 593 -20.92 -3.04 25.52
C ASP A 593 -20.27 -1.76 26.08
N VAL A 594 -19.10 -1.94 26.69
CA VAL A 594 -18.25 -0.82 27.08
C VAL A 594 -17.55 -0.34 25.82
N VAL A 595 -17.77 0.92 25.45
CA VAL A 595 -17.07 1.56 24.33
C VAL A 595 -15.56 1.54 24.63
N SER A 596 -14.79 0.84 23.82
CA SER A 596 -13.34 0.71 23.99
C SER A 596 -12.61 1.95 23.47
N ASP A 597 -11.39 2.16 23.95
CA ASP A 597 -10.50 3.21 23.41
C ASP A 597 -10.27 3.01 21.90
N ASP A 598 -10.22 1.77 21.42
CA ASP A 598 -10.11 1.45 20.00
C ASP A 598 -11.31 1.94 19.19
N ALA A 599 -12.53 1.76 19.70
CA ALA A 599 -13.74 2.26 19.07
C ALA A 599 -13.79 3.80 19.07
N VAL A 600 -13.31 4.45 20.13
CA VAL A 600 -13.24 5.93 20.17
C VAL A 600 -12.15 6.45 19.23
N PHE A 601 -11.01 5.78 19.15
CA PHE A 601 -9.91 6.15 18.26
C PHE A 601 -10.32 6.02 16.79
N SER A 602 -11.00 4.92 16.42
CA SER A 602 -11.52 4.72 15.07
C SER A 602 -12.51 5.80 14.66
N VAL A 603 -13.38 6.24 15.59
CA VAL A 603 -14.29 7.39 15.40
C VAL A 603 -13.53 8.71 15.22
N ALA A 604 -12.45 8.93 15.96
CA ALA A 604 -11.60 10.12 15.77
C ALA A 604 -10.95 10.14 14.39
N MET A 605 -10.49 8.98 13.90
CA MET A 605 -9.95 8.83 12.54
C MET A 605 -11.03 9.02 11.47
N ALA A 606 -12.24 8.52 11.69
CA ALA A 606 -13.37 8.72 10.79
C ALA A 606 -13.75 10.21 10.66
N GLY A 607 -13.79 10.93 11.79
CA GLY A 607 -14.00 12.37 11.77
C GLY A 607 -12.86 13.12 11.08
N PHE A 608 -11.60 12.76 11.36
CA PHE A 608 -10.43 13.36 10.72
C PHE A 608 -10.43 13.19 9.19
N ALA A 609 -10.76 11.99 8.70
CA ALA A 609 -10.88 11.73 7.27
C ALA A 609 -12.01 12.55 6.64
N GLN A 610 -13.17 12.64 7.30
CA GLN A 610 -14.28 13.48 6.82
C GLN A 610 -13.91 14.98 6.79
N LEU A 611 -13.09 15.48 7.72
CA LEU A 611 -12.56 16.86 7.68
C LEU A 611 -11.63 17.09 6.49
N LEU A 612 -10.74 16.13 6.20
CA LEU A 612 -9.83 16.21 5.05
C LEU A 612 -10.59 16.18 3.72
N ARG A 613 -11.66 15.38 3.65
CA ARG A 613 -12.53 15.26 2.47
C ARG A 613 -13.45 16.48 2.31
N GLY A 614 -13.74 17.19 3.41
CA GLY A 614 -14.63 18.34 3.43
C GLY A 614 -16.12 17.97 3.44
N ASP A 615 -16.48 16.92 4.18
CA ASP A 615 -17.86 16.42 4.25
C ASP A 615 -18.80 17.38 5.00
N ASP A 616 -20.03 17.53 4.48
CA ASP A 616 -21.05 18.44 5.04
C ASP A 616 -21.70 17.94 6.35
N TYR A 617 -21.45 16.68 6.75
CA TYR A 617 -22.14 16.02 7.87
C TYR A 617 -21.49 16.23 9.24
N LEU A 618 -20.37 16.95 9.32
CA LEU A 618 -19.63 17.17 10.57
C LEU A 618 -20.10 18.38 11.39
N GLY A 619 -21.02 19.19 10.86
CA GLY A 619 -21.55 20.35 11.57
C GLY A 619 -20.45 21.34 11.99
N ALA A 620 -20.30 21.54 13.30
CA ALA A 620 -19.29 22.46 13.87
C ALA A 620 -18.02 21.75 14.35
N TRP A 621 -17.90 20.45 14.12
CA TRP A 621 -16.76 19.65 14.57
C TRP A 621 -15.47 20.08 13.85
N SER A 622 -14.39 20.20 14.61
CA SER A 622 -13.15 20.82 14.15
C SER A 622 -11.94 19.89 14.26
N TRP A 623 -10.82 20.30 13.64
CA TRP A 623 -9.53 19.60 13.82
C TRP A 623 -9.15 19.46 15.30
N GLY A 624 -9.44 20.48 16.12
CA GLY A 624 -9.17 20.45 17.56
C GLY A 624 -9.95 19.36 18.29
N ASP A 625 -11.21 19.14 17.89
CA ASP A 625 -12.05 18.08 18.46
C ASP A 625 -11.54 16.70 18.03
N ALA A 626 -11.12 16.54 16.76
CA ALA A 626 -10.47 15.33 16.25
C ALA A 626 -9.22 14.98 17.06
N ILE A 627 -8.33 15.95 17.25
CA ILE A 627 -7.07 15.81 17.98
C ILE A 627 -7.34 15.44 19.44
N ALA A 628 -8.30 16.11 20.08
CA ALA A 628 -8.65 15.84 21.47
C ALA A 628 -9.19 14.41 21.66
N LEU A 629 -10.09 13.97 20.77
CA LEU A 629 -10.67 12.63 20.80
C LEU A 629 -9.61 11.55 20.57
N ALA A 630 -8.78 11.70 19.52
CA ALA A 630 -7.70 10.75 19.22
C ALA A 630 -6.61 10.72 20.32
N THR A 631 -6.31 11.86 20.94
CA THR A 631 -5.33 11.92 22.04
C THR A 631 -5.85 11.21 23.29
N GLY A 632 -7.14 11.39 23.61
CA GLY A 632 -7.78 10.75 24.77
C GLY A 632 -7.91 9.23 24.62
N ALA A 633 -8.10 8.75 23.39
CA ALA A 633 -8.32 7.34 23.06
C ALA A 633 -7.10 6.67 22.40
N ARG A 634 -5.88 7.21 22.58
CA ARG A 634 -4.69 6.65 21.92
C ARG A 634 -4.47 5.19 22.30
N GLY A 635 -4.78 4.80 23.54
CA GLY A 635 -4.53 3.45 24.04
C GLY A 635 -3.05 3.06 24.02
N ASP A 636 -2.80 1.76 23.92
CA ASP A 636 -1.47 1.18 23.73
C ASP A 636 -1.01 1.39 22.28
N ASP A 637 0.20 1.96 22.13
CA ASP A 637 0.75 2.33 20.82
C ASP A 637 2.26 2.05 20.79
N ALA A 638 2.62 0.78 20.88
CA ALA A 638 4.01 0.33 21.03
C ALA A 638 4.93 0.81 19.90
N PHE A 639 4.38 0.97 18.69
CA PHE A 639 5.11 1.39 17.49
C PHE A 639 4.87 2.85 17.09
N GLY A 640 3.99 3.57 17.79
CA GLY A 640 3.79 5.01 17.59
C GLY A 640 2.88 5.39 16.43
N TYR A 641 2.12 4.44 15.84
CA TYR A 641 1.24 4.70 14.70
C TYR A 641 0.12 5.70 15.06
N ARG A 642 -0.51 5.53 16.22
CA ARG A 642 -1.59 6.41 16.68
C ARG A 642 -1.06 7.78 17.10
N ALA A 643 0.12 7.83 17.70
CA ALA A 643 0.82 9.08 18.02
C ALA A 643 1.24 9.86 16.77
N GLU A 644 1.68 9.17 15.70
CA GLU A 644 1.93 9.78 14.39
C GLU A 644 0.64 10.38 13.83
N ALA A 645 -0.47 9.63 13.87
CA ALA A 645 -1.76 10.13 13.40
C ALA A 645 -2.17 11.45 14.07
N VAL A 646 -2.06 11.53 15.41
CA VAL A 646 -2.33 12.78 16.15
C VAL A 646 -1.41 13.92 15.70
N THR A 647 -0.15 13.61 15.37
CA THR A 647 0.80 14.60 14.84
C THR A 647 0.39 15.08 13.44
N LEU A 648 -0.07 14.16 12.58
CA LEU A 648 -0.59 14.48 11.26
C LEU A 648 -1.87 15.31 11.33
N MET A 649 -2.76 15.04 12.30
CA MET A 649 -3.96 15.86 12.53
C MET A 649 -3.59 17.32 12.89
N ARG A 650 -2.58 17.51 13.75
CA ARG A 650 -2.06 18.86 14.07
C ARG A 650 -1.42 19.54 12.87
N LEU A 651 -0.77 18.77 12.00
CA LEU A 651 -0.19 19.29 10.77
C LEU A 651 -1.29 19.73 9.80
N ALA A 652 -2.33 18.92 9.60
CA ALA A 652 -3.51 19.29 8.81
C ALA A 652 -4.16 20.55 9.36
N GLU A 653 -4.38 20.64 10.67
CA GLU A 653 -4.90 21.86 11.33
C GLU A 653 -4.05 23.09 10.99
N SER A 654 -2.72 22.97 11.05
CA SER A 654 -1.82 24.10 10.75
C SER A 654 -1.83 24.51 9.28
N LEU A 655 -2.02 23.55 8.37
CA LEU A 655 -2.05 23.78 6.92
C LEU A 655 -3.40 24.33 6.44
N SER A 656 -4.48 24.10 7.18
CA SER A 656 -5.81 24.64 6.90
C SER A 656 -6.01 26.09 7.38
N ARG A 657 -4.99 26.74 7.96
CA ARG A 657 -5.06 28.10 8.54
C ARG A 657 -4.59 29.20 7.62
#